data_AF-A0A7Y1QIG6-F1
#
_entry.id   AF-A0A7Y1QIG6-F1
#
_cell.length_a   1.000
_cell.length_b   1.000
_cell.length_c   1.000
_cell.angle_alpha   90.00
_cell.angle_beta   90.00
_cell.angle_gamma   90.00
#
_symmetry.space_group_name_H-M   'P 1'
#
loop_
_entity.id
_entity.type
_entity.pdbx_description
1 polymer ?
#
loop_
_entity_poly.entity_id
_entity_poly.type
_entity_poly.pdbx_seq_one_letter_code
_entity_poly.pdbx_strand_id
1 'polypeptide(L)'
;MTAISNSRVSDLHSPQLAKADPTPSPAHLEIATELAGRGGSLQQRGDRKLLEFYTQDLKELSAGNQDYRQATVERIPPHSSFGQSRALLDSILKSPAFQNWAKENDVDLSKEITINLASGTIGFTTMGTKPRNPFDFSPPKPSAGSADIHSFMGWPLLKSAANTLAGSGNVIKFDPATTATSAKVAEIAQFHGHTLPFDSTLSPAEQQAAITQYINKWEHKDDLFPENVETPSQKHLESQASQLGDLNNRSSVIAAITKVADSVVEGLEDHDSKSSLANEKDHAEYNLIIKQRINAILDTPIQIDPASSYFKNRNLKPGVAVTLRDYLVGSGISLPANETELKSIAQSLASPPIETPMHGNLGGALSWPTPMSNADQRALISMTNKFLEGQPERNLLDYLTRGLDLGDDVSNDRSSAIDRILKSPNAEIFARAAEREFGEIASPDVIAEWVLTALYTSMDALGVNTTAPDSSRTKVAGFDLAHVNLSGKNIAEIHKELAHHLLVNKIASVENLELAMEILLSRKAPELLVKEIPDTLVKGTHSWVSFTTAVARLEAEAPGSTNKMTYAQVMMRNELAPITLADKLVEQQAQSDALKDWGVQNGVLDWNSTDSYSEEDMAKVRAAFKDQVDRLNEASNAFAKMPPNLHDMTMAYIKELNPHLSEEQIKQKVLTPKESTFFSFPGPYSLLDVFIHTAQLHKEVDLHTYTSSDKNIDLSTITAPKFEKNFVNSHFEGGLRVYLDGFEQGTQSQVKHLISKLPLEDRKIIEHGKISVSKEVDVTYTPYSQIQEQKDSSTTSVFVQSEVVDARGNKRTHTYEIDSAKNTIRKRPDLDDTRPGPIPDDKRNAKHLVPLVPDGDYKENVLSPWPDNSTHDAPNSFSSEKTQYIADAMVKKINIRGYADELRGTTTFDGEVPFYQKLEDFVLGLIPGYNAITNFIKGNWREGLIDLAFDAFGFILAGAGGAARAAGAGVRTATSTLGSTAKKLLRGAIGALNPIDAQGLLLAGVQEGISYLTNRGPEGNNQPRIKINYDPVKIFRNVENATVGSATMQGSMTKIAATQKNGKWYALDPVSKQPYGLPLKDFVPSA
;
A
#
# COMPACT_ATOMS: atom_id res chain seq x y z
N MET A 1 38.39 35.45 12.94
CA MET A 1 39.32 36.32 12.19
C MET A 1 39.94 35.52 11.06
N THR A 2 40.26 36.20 9.96
CA THR A 2 40.57 35.71 8.59
C THR A 2 39.36 35.15 7.81
N ALA A 3 38.87 36.02 6.94
CA ALA A 3 37.79 35.85 5.97
C ALA A 3 38.39 35.54 4.59
N ILE A 4 37.66 34.77 3.77
CA ILE A 4 37.67 34.93 2.31
C ILE A 4 36.23 34.76 1.81
N SER A 5 35.61 35.89 1.45
CA SER A 5 34.39 35.99 0.65
C SER A 5 34.66 35.60 -0.80
N ASN A 6 33.65 35.11 -1.52
CA ASN A 6 33.40 35.57 -2.89
C ASN A 6 31.95 35.25 -3.31
N SER A 7 31.09 36.24 -3.06
CA SER A 7 29.87 36.52 -3.79
C SER A 7 30.22 37.27 -5.07
N ARG A 8 29.76 36.80 -6.24
CA ARG A 8 29.58 37.63 -7.45
C ARG A 8 28.49 37.05 -8.35
N VAL A 9 27.30 37.65 -8.29
CA VAL A 9 26.36 37.70 -9.43
C VAL A 9 25.95 39.16 -9.53
N SER A 10 26.44 39.86 -10.55
CA SER A 10 25.79 40.98 -11.26
C SER A 10 26.69 41.46 -12.41
N ASP A 11 26.04 41.70 -13.55
CA ASP A 11 26.35 42.68 -14.61
C ASP A 11 26.83 42.25 -16.03
N LEU A 12 25.82 42.30 -16.94
CA LEU A 12 25.74 43.02 -18.23
C LEU A 12 26.22 42.39 -19.57
N HIS A 13 25.23 42.10 -20.45
CA HIS A 13 24.97 42.66 -21.82
C HIS A 13 26.16 42.90 -22.81
N SER A 14 26.17 42.58 -24.13
CA SER A 14 25.18 42.42 -25.24
C SER A 14 25.83 41.72 -26.50
N PRO A 15 25.40 41.89 -27.80
CA PRO A 15 24.60 40.93 -28.60
C PRO A 15 25.19 40.52 -30.00
N GLN A 16 24.67 39.46 -30.67
CA GLN A 16 24.33 39.46 -32.12
C GLN A 16 23.72 38.14 -32.66
N LEU A 17 22.54 38.30 -33.25
CA LEU A 17 21.73 37.51 -34.20
C LEU A 17 22.36 36.37 -35.03
N ALA A 18 21.61 35.26 -35.16
CA ALA A 18 21.22 34.71 -36.48
C ALA A 18 19.89 33.93 -36.42
N LYS A 19 19.02 34.23 -37.39
CA LYS A 19 17.60 33.88 -37.60
C LYS A 19 17.32 32.38 -37.86
N ALA A 20 16.16 31.89 -37.39
CA ALA A 20 15.10 31.27 -38.22
C ALA A 20 13.87 30.89 -37.36
N ASP A 21 12.72 31.50 -37.70
CA ASP A 21 11.35 31.17 -37.25
C ASP A 21 10.81 29.92 -38.01
N PRO A 22 9.87 29.13 -37.45
CA PRO A 22 8.47 29.56 -37.30
C PRO A 22 7.84 29.32 -35.93
N THR A 23 7.14 30.36 -35.49
CA THR A 23 6.19 30.48 -34.36
C THR A 23 5.12 29.38 -34.28
N PRO A 24 4.77 28.96 -33.05
CA PRO A 24 3.39 28.87 -32.59
C PRO A 24 3.05 30.02 -31.62
N SER A 25 1.85 30.57 -31.79
CA SER A 25 1.34 31.77 -31.09
C SER A 25 1.18 31.55 -29.57
N PRO A 26 1.75 32.39 -28.70
CA PRO A 26 1.50 32.35 -27.26
C PRO A 26 0.18 33.05 -26.91
N ALA A 27 -0.69 32.37 -26.16
CA ALA A 27 -1.85 32.98 -25.54
C ALA A 27 -1.39 33.87 -24.37
N HIS A 28 -1.31 35.19 -24.59
CA HIS A 28 -1.04 36.16 -23.54
C HIS A 28 -2.30 36.38 -22.68
N LEU A 29 -2.25 36.01 -21.40
CA LEU A 29 -3.12 36.56 -20.37
C LEU A 29 -2.45 37.82 -19.81
N GLU A 30 -2.91 39.01 -20.22
CA GLU A 30 -2.53 40.26 -19.56
C GLU A 30 -3.31 40.40 -18.25
N ILE A 31 -2.58 40.47 -17.13
CA ILE A 31 -3.12 40.82 -15.81
C ILE A 31 -3.36 42.33 -15.82
N ALA A 32 -4.62 42.75 -15.97
CA ALA A 32 -5.03 44.13 -15.84
C ALA A 32 -5.44 44.43 -14.39
N THR A 33 -4.69 45.32 -13.75
CA THR A 33 -5.01 45.92 -12.45
C THR A 33 -6.33 46.71 -12.56
N GLU A 34 -7.40 46.25 -11.90
CA GLU A 34 -8.72 46.90 -11.96
C GLU A 34 -8.75 48.23 -11.20
N LEU A 35 -8.99 49.31 -11.94
CA LEU A 35 -9.54 50.57 -11.43
C LEU A 35 -11.06 50.55 -11.65
N ALA A 36 -11.81 50.73 -10.57
CA ALA A 36 -13.28 50.67 -10.55
C ALA A 36 -13.92 51.74 -11.46
N GLY A 37 -14.56 51.28 -12.54
CA GLY A 37 -15.36 52.13 -13.43
C GLY A 37 -16.49 51.36 -14.09
N ARG A 38 -17.70 51.44 -13.52
CA ARG A 38 -19.08 51.24 -14.06
C ARG A 38 -19.41 50.12 -15.07
N GLY A 39 -18.49 49.26 -15.48
CA GLY A 39 -18.77 48.04 -16.24
C GLY A 39 -18.03 46.91 -15.56
N GLY A 40 -18.76 45.98 -14.94
CA GLY A 40 -18.23 44.87 -14.15
C GLY A 40 -17.13 44.02 -14.82
N SER A 41 -16.60 43.04 -14.07
CA SER A 41 -15.47 42.21 -14.50
C SER A 41 -15.71 41.55 -15.86
N LEU A 42 -14.65 41.12 -16.55
CA LEU A 42 -14.78 40.39 -17.83
C LEU A 42 -15.69 39.17 -17.72
N GLN A 43 -15.66 38.50 -16.56
CA GLN A 43 -16.54 37.40 -16.22
C GLN A 43 -18.01 37.83 -16.19
N GLN A 44 -18.34 38.87 -15.42
CA GLN A 44 -19.70 39.41 -15.33
C GLN A 44 -20.25 39.89 -16.68
N ARG A 45 -19.39 40.45 -17.54
CA ARG A 45 -19.77 40.80 -18.92
C ARG A 45 -20.04 39.57 -19.78
N GLY A 46 -19.26 38.50 -19.60
CA GLY A 46 -19.46 37.22 -20.25
C GLY A 46 -20.76 36.54 -19.83
N ASP A 47 -21.04 36.49 -18.54
CA ASP A 47 -22.26 35.89 -17.97
C ASP A 47 -23.53 36.60 -18.46
N ARG A 48 -23.51 37.93 -18.49
CA ARG A 48 -24.64 38.70 -19.04
C ARG A 48 -24.88 38.41 -20.53
N LYS A 49 -23.82 38.27 -21.32
CA LYS A 49 -23.95 37.88 -22.74
C LYS A 49 -24.48 36.46 -22.90
N LEU A 50 -24.07 35.53 -22.03
CA LEU A 50 -24.56 34.16 -22.06
C LEU A 50 -26.05 34.13 -21.78
N LEU A 51 -26.51 34.88 -20.77
CA LEU A 51 -27.94 35.03 -20.45
C LEU A 51 -28.72 35.61 -21.64
N GLU A 52 -28.16 36.60 -22.34
CA GLU A 52 -28.78 37.18 -23.54
C GLU A 52 -28.98 36.13 -24.65
N PHE A 53 -27.94 35.36 -24.98
CA PHE A 53 -28.02 34.31 -26.01
C PHE A 53 -28.94 33.17 -25.58
N TYR A 54 -28.81 32.70 -24.34
CA TYR A 54 -29.67 31.67 -23.77
C TYR A 54 -31.15 32.05 -23.85
N THR A 55 -31.50 33.27 -23.44
CA THR A 55 -32.89 33.76 -23.47
C THR A 55 -33.41 33.88 -24.89
N GLN A 56 -32.57 34.33 -25.83
CA GLN A 56 -32.95 34.45 -27.24
C GLN A 56 -33.28 33.07 -27.84
N ASP A 57 -32.35 32.12 -27.71
CA ASP A 57 -32.49 30.79 -28.31
C ASP A 57 -33.66 30.03 -27.68
N LEU A 58 -33.89 30.20 -26.37
CA LEU A 58 -35.01 29.57 -25.67
C LEU A 58 -36.38 30.13 -26.11
N LYS A 59 -36.46 31.44 -26.43
CA LYS A 59 -37.66 32.04 -27.04
C LYS A 59 -37.90 31.57 -28.47
N GLU A 60 -36.85 31.48 -29.29
CA GLU A 60 -36.95 30.98 -30.67
C GLU A 60 -37.45 29.53 -30.70
N LEU A 61 -36.96 28.69 -29.78
CA LEU A 61 -37.42 27.31 -29.61
C LEU A 61 -38.90 27.25 -29.23
N SER A 62 -39.37 28.10 -28.29
CA SER A 62 -40.78 28.16 -27.89
C SER A 62 -41.74 28.51 -29.04
N ALA A 63 -41.24 29.17 -30.08
CA ALA A 63 -42.02 29.53 -31.28
C ALA A 63 -42.00 28.44 -32.37
N GLY A 64 -41.08 27.47 -32.29
CA GLY A 64 -40.89 26.41 -33.29
C GLY A 64 -41.31 25.02 -32.79
N ASN A 65 -41.74 24.14 -33.70
CA ASN A 65 -42.11 22.75 -33.37
C ASN A 65 -40.86 21.83 -33.28
N GLN A 66 -39.78 22.30 -32.65
CA GLN A 66 -38.47 21.62 -32.58
C GLN A 66 -38.30 20.79 -31.30
N ASP A 67 -37.45 19.75 -31.36
CA ASP A 67 -37.11 18.93 -30.20
C ASP A 67 -36.14 19.65 -29.25
N TYR A 68 -36.67 20.19 -28.16
CA TYR A 68 -35.93 20.89 -27.11
C TYR A 68 -34.79 20.08 -26.49
N ARG A 69 -34.79 18.74 -26.61
CA ARG A 69 -33.69 17.87 -26.11
C ARG A 69 -32.39 18.03 -26.88
N GLN A 70 -32.49 18.46 -28.14
CA GLN A 70 -31.35 18.62 -29.06
C GLN A 70 -31.01 20.09 -29.30
N ALA A 71 -31.75 21.00 -28.65
CA ALA A 71 -31.55 22.43 -28.80
C ALA A 71 -30.22 22.85 -28.17
N THR A 72 -29.46 23.63 -28.93
CA THR A 72 -28.14 24.11 -28.55
C THR A 72 -28.10 25.63 -28.63
N VAL A 73 -27.43 26.24 -27.65
CA VAL A 73 -27.07 27.65 -27.70
C VAL A 73 -25.75 27.75 -28.44
N GLU A 74 -25.78 28.39 -29.59
CA GLU A 74 -24.59 28.68 -30.39
C GLU A 74 -23.94 29.98 -29.90
N ARG A 75 -22.60 30.01 -29.79
CA ARG A 75 -21.77 31.18 -29.37
C ARG A 75 -21.65 31.37 -27.84
N ILE A 76 -21.28 30.31 -27.12
CA ILE A 76 -20.97 30.41 -25.68
C ILE A 76 -19.86 31.46 -25.42
N PRO A 77 -20.09 32.52 -24.62
CA PRO A 77 -19.06 33.52 -24.35
C PRO A 77 -17.87 32.92 -23.56
N PRO A 78 -16.61 33.06 -24.04
CA PRO A 78 -15.46 32.37 -23.44
C PRO A 78 -15.11 32.87 -22.03
N HIS A 79 -15.46 34.12 -21.72
CA HIS A 79 -15.24 34.71 -20.40
C HIS A 79 -16.41 34.48 -19.43
N SER A 80 -17.55 33.93 -19.88
CA SER A 80 -18.62 33.55 -18.94
C SER A 80 -18.12 32.48 -17.96
N SER A 81 -18.67 32.45 -16.77
CA SER A 81 -18.40 31.43 -15.74
C SER A 81 -18.62 30.01 -16.28
N PHE A 82 -19.70 29.78 -17.03
CA PHE A 82 -19.97 28.53 -17.74
C PHE A 82 -18.92 28.23 -18.82
N GLY A 83 -18.59 29.22 -19.66
CA GLY A 83 -17.62 29.09 -20.74
C GLY A 83 -16.21 28.76 -20.23
N GLN A 84 -15.76 29.46 -19.19
CA GLN A 84 -14.49 29.20 -18.52
C GLN A 84 -14.47 27.81 -17.88
N SER A 85 -15.54 27.40 -17.19
CA SER A 85 -15.65 26.07 -16.59
C SER A 85 -15.58 24.95 -17.64
N ARG A 86 -16.25 25.12 -18.79
CA ARG A 86 -16.19 24.15 -19.91
C ARG A 86 -14.79 24.09 -20.53
N ALA A 87 -14.16 25.24 -20.76
CA ALA A 87 -12.81 25.30 -21.29
C ALA A 87 -11.79 24.63 -20.35
N LEU A 88 -11.98 24.77 -19.03
CA LEU A 88 -11.17 24.08 -18.05
C LEU A 88 -11.36 22.56 -18.12
N LEU A 89 -12.60 22.05 -18.16
CA LEU A 89 -12.85 20.61 -18.30
C LEU A 89 -12.25 20.07 -19.61
N ASP A 90 -12.40 20.77 -20.73
CA ASP A 90 -11.76 20.44 -22.00
C ASP A 90 -10.24 20.34 -21.87
N SER A 91 -9.63 21.31 -21.19
CA SER A 91 -8.19 21.34 -20.94
C SER A 91 -7.72 20.20 -20.04
N ILE A 92 -8.51 19.79 -19.04
CA ILE A 92 -8.25 18.61 -18.21
C ILE A 92 -8.26 17.33 -19.06
N LEU A 93 -9.29 17.16 -19.91
CA LEU A 93 -9.40 15.98 -20.79
C LEU A 93 -8.30 15.93 -21.87
N LYS A 94 -7.74 17.08 -22.24
CA LYS A 94 -6.59 17.20 -23.16
C LYS A 94 -5.23 17.16 -22.46
N SER A 95 -5.20 17.13 -21.12
CA SER A 95 -3.94 17.10 -20.37
C SER A 95 -3.14 15.82 -20.67
N PRO A 96 -1.79 15.85 -20.59
CA PRO A 96 -0.96 14.66 -20.76
C PRO A 96 -1.36 13.51 -19.81
N ALA A 97 -1.72 13.84 -18.56
CA ALA A 97 -2.18 12.88 -17.57
C ALA A 97 -3.43 12.13 -18.04
N PHE A 98 -4.46 12.84 -18.52
CA PHE A 98 -5.71 12.22 -18.95
C PHE A 98 -5.53 11.42 -20.24
N GLN A 99 -4.71 11.91 -21.18
CA GLN A 99 -4.40 11.17 -22.42
C GLN A 99 -3.69 9.84 -22.13
N ASN A 100 -2.75 9.82 -21.19
CA ASN A 100 -2.09 8.58 -20.76
C ASN A 100 -3.08 7.62 -20.11
N TRP A 101 -3.89 8.11 -19.17
CA TRP A 101 -4.95 7.32 -18.53
C TRP A 101 -5.95 6.75 -19.57
N ALA A 102 -6.35 7.56 -20.56
CA ALA A 102 -7.24 7.14 -21.63
C ALA A 102 -6.63 6.02 -22.47
N LYS A 103 -5.35 6.12 -22.83
CA LYS A 103 -4.61 5.07 -23.56
C LYS A 103 -4.49 3.78 -22.74
N GLU A 104 -4.28 3.88 -21.43
CA GLU A 104 -4.23 2.73 -20.52
C GLU A 104 -5.58 2.01 -20.46
N ASN A 105 -6.68 2.77 -20.47
CA ASN A 105 -8.05 2.25 -20.40
C ASN A 105 -8.71 1.99 -21.78
N ASP A 106 -7.95 2.05 -22.87
CA ASP A 106 -8.44 1.85 -24.26
C ASP A 106 -9.57 2.81 -24.66
N VAL A 107 -9.57 4.04 -24.14
CA VAL A 107 -10.62 5.06 -24.33
C VAL A 107 -10.49 5.76 -25.68
N ASP A 108 -11.59 5.85 -26.43
CA ASP A 108 -11.71 6.67 -27.65
C ASP A 108 -12.08 8.11 -27.28
N LEU A 109 -11.07 8.99 -27.23
CA LEU A 109 -11.24 10.42 -26.93
C LEU A 109 -11.96 11.22 -28.05
N SER A 110 -12.26 10.60 -29.20
CA SER A 110 -13.10 11.23 -30.24
C SER A 110 -14.60 11.09 -29.99
N LYS A 111 -14.99 10.35 -28.93
CA LYS A 111 -16.37 10.10 -28.54
C LYS A 111 -16.75 10.86 -27.27
N GLU A 112 -18.05 10.92 -27.01
CA GLU A 112 -18.60 11.51 -25.78
C GLU A 112 -18.07 10.77 -24.54
N ILE A 113 -17.61 11.55 -23.56
CA ILE A 113 -17.22 11.10 -22.22
C ILE A 113 -18.34 11.53 -21.25
N THR A 114 -18.77 10.61 -20.40
CA THR A 114 -19.77 10.87 -19.35
C THR A 114 -19.11 10.81 -17.99
N ILE A 115 -19.22 11.86 -17.18
CA ILE A 115 -18.77 11.87 -15.78
C ILE A 115 -20.00 11.83 -14.89
N ASN A 116 -20.15 10.76 -14.11
CA ASN A 116 -21.21 10.63 -13.12
C ASN A 116 -20.65 10.85 -11.72
N LEU A 117 -21.04 11.97 -11.11
CA LEU A 117 -20.59 12.43 -9.80
C LEU A 117 -21.22 11.65 -8.66
N ALA A 118 -22.44 11.12 -8.85
CA ALA A 118 -23.14 10.32 -7.85
C ALA A 118 -22.54 8.92 -7.72
N SER A 119 -22.21 8.28 -8.85
CA SER A 119 -21.56 6.96 -8.84
C SER A 119 -20.03 7.03 -8.81
N GLY A 120 -19.43 8.20 -9.01
CA GLY A 120 -17.97 8.36 -9.07
C GLY A 120 -17.34 7.68 -10.29
N THR A 121 -18.00 7.70 -11.46
CA THR A 121 -17.53 6.97 -12.65
C THR A 121 -17.34 7.83 -13.88
N ILE A 122 -16.40 7.43 -14.73
CA ILE A 122 -16.15 7.97 -16.07
C ILE A 122 -16.62 6.92 -17.08
N GLY A 123 -17.72 7.19 -17.78
CA GLY A 123 -18.22 6.40 -18.89
C GLY A 123 -17.62 6.85 -20.23
N PHE A 124 -17.27 5.90 -21.09
CA PHE A 124 -16.61 6.16 -22.38
C PHE A 124 -16.86 5.05 -23.40
N THR A 125 -16.44 5.28 -24.65
CA THR A 125 -16.38 4.24 -25.69
C THR A 125 -14.95 3.73 -25.83
N THR A 126 -14.75 2.42 -25.93
CA THR A 126 -13.41 1.85 -26.16
C THR A 126 -13.00 1.91 -27.63
N MET A 127 -11.70 2.04 -27.92
CA MET A 127 -11.16 1.96 -29.28
C MET A 127 -11.29 0.53 -29.85
N GLY A 128 -11.38 -0.48 -28.99
CA GLY A 128 -11.40 -1.89 -29.41
C GLY A 128 -10.01 -2.39 -29.79
N THR A 129 -8.95 -1.86 -29.17
CA THR A 129 -7.57 -2.33 -29.41
C THR A 129 -7.12 -3.38 -28.39
N LYS A 130 -7.84 -3.52 -27.28
CA LYS A 130 -7.58 -4.50 -26.23
C LYS A 130 -8.77 -5.46 -26.06
N PRO A 131 -8.54 -6.77 -25.82
CA PRO A 131 -9.62 -7.68 -25.48
C PRO A 131 -10.26 -7.28 -24.16
N ARG A 132 -11.56 -7.56 -24.01
CA ARG A 132 -12.37 -7.10 -22.86
C ARG A 132 -11.89 -7.68 -21.54
N ASN A 133 -11.26 -8.86 -21.59
CA ASN A 133 -10.45 -9.45 -20.53
C ASN A 133 -9.33 -10.32 -21.17
N PRO A 134 -8.31 -10.76 -20.42
CA PRO A 134 -7.18 -11.56 -20.95
C PRO A 134 -7.55 -12.90 -21.59
N PHE A 135 -8.80 -13.34 -21.47
CA PHE A 135 -9.31 -14.63 -21.94
C PHE A 135 -10.44 -14.49 -23.00
N ASP A 136 -10.69 -13.26 -23.49
CA ASP A 136 -11.57 -13.03 -24.62
C ASP A 136 -10.75 -13.08 -25.93
N PHE A 137 -10.83 -14.22 -26.62
CA PHE A 137 -10.15 -14.46 -27.89
C PHE A 137 -10.94 -13.92 -29.10
N SER A 138 -12.07 -13.23 -28.86
CA SER A 138 -12.81 -12.55 -29.92
C SER A 138 -12.03 -11.33 -30.43
N PRO A 139 -12.14 -10.97 -31.72
CA PRO A 139 -11.57 -9.72 -32.22
C PRO A 139 -12.13 -8.54 -31.40
N PRO A 140 -11.28 -7.70 -30.78
CA PRO A 140 -11.75 -6.62 -29.96
C PRO A 140 -12.55 -5.63 -30.81
N LYS A 141 -13.69 -5.20 -30.30
CA LYS A 141 -14.61 -4.25 -30.95
C LYS A 141 -14.85 -3.07 -30.01
N PRO A 142 -15.09 -1.85 -30.56
CA PRO A 142 -15.55 -0.73 -29.77
C PRO A 142 -16.78 -1.08 -28.95
N SER A 143 -16.76 -0.76 -27.66
CA SER A 143 -17.88 -1.03 -26.75
C SER A 143 -17.96 0.05 -25.67
N ALA A 144 -19.12 0.15 -25.00
CA ALA A 144 -19.25 1.03 -23.85
C ALA A 144 -18.41 0.49 -22.68
N GLY A 145 -17.57 1.35 -22.12
CA GLY A 145 -16.75 1.12 -20.94
C GLY A 145 -17.09 2.11 -19.83
N SER A 146 -16.69 1.77 -18.61
CA SER A 146 -16.77 2.65 -17.44
C SER A 146 -15.55 2.38 -16.56
N ALA A 147 -14.99 3.44 -15.99
CA ALA A 147 -13.93 3.36 -15.01
C ALA A 147 -14.29 4.20 -13.77
N ASP A 148 -13.70 3.83 -12.63
CA ASP A 148 -13.75 4.63 -11.40
C ASP A 148 -13.00 5.95 -11.62
N ILE A 149 -13.59 7.08 -11.23
CA ILE A 149 -12.97 8.40 -11.34
C ILE A 149 -11.65 8.48 -10.57
N HIS A 150 -11.52 7.77 -9.44
CA HIS A 150 -10.33 7.73 -8.60
C HIS A 150 -9.15 6.99 -9.26
N SER A 151 -9.38 6.28 -10.36
CA SER A 151 -8.31 5.68 -11.17
C SER A 151 -7.47 6.73 -11.93
N PHE A 152 -7.99 7.95 -12.10
CA PHE A 152 -7.27 9.05 -12.73
C PHE A 152 -6.46 9.85 -11.70
N MET A 153 -5.17 10.10 -11.95
CA MET A 153 -4.32 10.83 -11.00
C MET A 153 -4.76 12.27 -10.70
N GLY A 154 -5.50 12.90 -11.62
CA GLY A 154 -6.06 14.25 -11.47
C GLY A 154 -7.53 14.24 -11.02
N TRP A 155 -8.02 13.14 -10.44
CA TRP A 155 -9.44 13.00 -10.09
C TRP A 155 -10.01 14.12 -9.21
N PRO A 156 -9.29 14.72 -8.23
CA PRO A 156 -9.88 15.80 -7.43
C PRO A 156 -10.21 17.02 -8.27
N LEU A 157 -9.32 17.37 -9.20
CA LEU A 157 -9.52 18.46 -10.15
C LEU A 157 -10.64 18.13 -11.13
N LEU A 158 -10.67 16.90 -11.67
CA LEU A 158 -11.73 16.45 -12.57
C LEU A 158 -13.11 16.49 -11.90
N LYS A 159 -13.22 15.96 -10.67
CA LYS A 159 -14.44 15.97 -9.86
C LYS A 159 -14.86 17.40 -9.52
N SER A 160 -13.91 18.27 -9.14
CA SER A 160 -14.18 19.67 -8.86
C SER A 160 -14.71 20.41 -10.10
N ALA A 161 -14.04 20.29 -11.25
CA ALA A 161 -14.48 20.93 -12.49
C ALA A 161 -15.83 20.38 -12.99
N ALA A 162 -16.04 19.06 -12.89
CA ALA A 162 -17.31 18.44 -13.23
C ALA A 162 -18.44 18.86 -12.29
N ASN A 163 -18.21 18.96 -10.98
CA ASN A 163 -19.17 19.51 -10.01
C ASN A 163 -19.53 20.96 -10.35
N THR A 164 -18.53 21.81 -10.63
CA THR A 164 -18.75 23.21 -11.04
C THR A 164 -19.66 23.28 -12.25
N LEU A 165 -19.44 22.42 -13.26
CA LEU A 165 -20.26 22.38 -14.47
C LEU A 165 -21.64 21.77 -14.27
N ALA A 166 -21.76 20.79 -13.38
CA ALA A 166 -23.01 20.06 -13.18
C ALA A 166 -24.03 20.89 -12.43
N GLY A 167 -23.61 21.91 -11.67
CA GLY A 167 -24.49 22.77 -10.90
C GLY A 167 -25.36 21.95 -9.95
N SER A 168 -26.68 21.92 -10.21
CA SER A 168 -27.64 21.18 -9.40
C SER A 168 -27.81 19.69 -9.76
N GLY A 169 -27.14 19.19 -10.80
CA GLY A 169 -27.22 17.77 -11.20
C GLY A 169 -25.92 16.99 -10.99
N ASN A 170 -25.94 15.72 -11.40
CA ASN A 170 -24.90 14.73 -11.03
C ASN A 170 -24.19 14.10 -12.23
N VAL A 171 -24.55 14.46 -13.47
CA VAL A 171 -23.99 13.84 -14.68
C VAL A 171 -23.59 14.93 -15.66
N ILE A 172 -22.35 14.86 -16.14
CA ILE A 172 -21.84 15.68 -17.22
C ILE A 172 -21.59 14.80 -18.44
N LYS A 173 -22.06 15.24 -19.59
CA LYS A 173 -21.72 14.64 -20.89
C LYS A 173 -20.88 15.64 -21.65
N PHE A 174 -19.73 15.19 -22.14
CA PHE A 174 -18.75 16.05 -22.78
C PHE A 174 -18.26 15.41 -24.06
N ASP A 175 -18.52 16.05 -25.19
CA ASP A 175 -18.02 15.66 -26.52
C ASP A 175 -16.84 16.58 -26.91
N PRO A 176 -15.59 16.09 -26.90
CA PRO A 176 -14.42 16.92 -27.20
C PRO A 176 -14.41 17.53 -28.62
N ALA A 177 -15.21 17.02 -29.56
CA ALA A 177 -15.25 17.48 -30.94
C ALA A 177 -16.26 18.63 -31.19
N THR A 178 -17.32 18.74 -30.38
CA THR A 178 -18.44 19.69 -30.61
C THR A 178 -18.53 20.82 -29.56
N THR A 179 -17.79 20.70 -28.45
CA THR A 179 -17.95 21.53 -27.24
C THR A 179 -17.34 22.93 -27.29
N ALA A 180 -16.56 23.29 -28.31
CA ALA A 180 -15.83 24.58 -28.33
C ALA A 180 -16.74 25.81 -28.54
N THR A 181 -17.93 25.67 -29.12
CA THR A 181 -18.77 26.82 -29.51
C THR A 181 -20.25 26.72 -29.14
N SER A 182 -20.76 25.54 -28.81
CA SER A 182 -22.17 25.34 -28.46
C SER A 182 -22.37 24.43 -27.24
N ALA A 183 -23.51 24.59 -26.56
CA ALA A 183 -23.92 23.78 -25.42
C ALA A 183 -25.43 23.51 -25.47
N LYS A 184 -25.90 22.42 -24.87
CA LYS A 184 -27.34 22.18 -24.81
C LYS A 184 -28.00 23.18 -23.87
N VAL A 185 -29.22 23.61 -24.20
CA VAL A 185 -29.99 24.55 -23.35
C VAL A 185 -30.17 23.98 -21.93
N ALA A 186 -30.37 22.66 -21.80
CA ALA A 186 -30.49 22.00 -20.51
C ALA A 186 -29.21 22.06 -19.64
N GLU A 187 -28.03 22.03 -20.26
CA GLU A 187 -26.74 22.10 -19.55
C GLU A 187 -26.53 23.49 -18.94
N ILE A 188 -26.89 24.54 -19.68
CA ILE A 188 -26.81 25.94 -19.21
C ILE A 188 -27.80 26.16 -18.05
N ALA A 189 -29.03 25.67 -18.18
CA ALA A 189 -30.04 25.78 -17.12
C ALA A 189 -29.54 25.15 -15.80
N GLN A 190 -29.04 23.91 -15.91
CA GLN A 190 -28.59 23.12 -14.76
C GLN A 190 -27.38 23.75 -14.07
N PHE A 191 -26.42 24.28 -14.83
CA PHE A 191 -25.28 25.03 -14.31
C PHE A 191 -25.72 26.23 -13.46
N HIS A 192 -26.77 26.94 -13.89
CA HIS A 192 -27.35 28.07 -13.17
C HIS A 192 -28.43 27.67 -12.16
N GLY A 193 -28.42 26.42 -11.70
CA GLY A 193 -29.21 25.98 -10.54
C GLY A 193 -30.71 25.79 -10.79
N HIS A 194 -31.15 25.71 -12.05
CA HIS A 194 -32.56 25.44 -12.36
C HIS A 194 -32.73 24.36 -13.43
N THR A 195 -33.88 23.71 -13.41
CA THR A 195 -34.26 22.69 -14.40
C THR A 195 -35.38 23.21 -15.27
N LEU A 196 -35.25 23.05 -16.58
CA LEU A 196 -36.38 23.27 -17.48
C LEU A 196 -37.50 22.28 -17.15
N PRO A 197 -38.78 22.67 -17.22
CA PRO A 197 -39.91 21.77 -17.02
C PRO A 197 -40.04 20.84 -18.23
N PHE A 198 -39.13 19.89 -18.34
CA PHE A 198 -39.05 18.91 -19.40
C PHE A 198 -39.60 17.58 -18.93
N ASP A 199 -40.75 17.17 -19.47
CA ASP A 199 -41.38 15.88 -19.21
C ASP A 199 -41.50 15.09 -20.51
N SER A 200 -40.69 14.02 -20.62
CA SER A 200 -40.65 13.16 -21.80
C SER A 200 -41.95 12.39 -22.07
N THR A 201 -42.90 12.40 -21.13
CA THR A 201 -44.21 11.76 -21.28
C THR A 201 -45.26 12.68 -21.92
N LEU A 202 -45.00 13.99 -21.98
CA LEU A 202 -45.86 14.97 -22.62
C LEU A 202 -45.69 14.93 -24.15
N SER A 203 -46.78 15.20 -24.88
CA SER A 203 -46.68 15.40 -26.32
C SER A 203 -45.83 16.64 -26.65
N PRO A 204 -45.21 16.74 -27.84
CA PRO A 204 -44.41 17.90 -28.21
C PRO A 204 -45.13 19.25 -28.03
N ALA A 205 -46.46 19.28 -28.27
CA ALA A 205 -47.28 20.48 -28.10
C ALA A 205 -47.54 20.84 -26.62
N GLU A 206 -47.79 19.85 -25.76
CA GLU A 206 -47.97 20.06 -24.31
C GLU A 206 -46.65 20.50 -23.66
N GLN A 207 -45.55 19.89 -24.09
CA GLN A 207 -44.20 20.25 -23.67
C GLN A 207 -43.84 21.68 -24.09
N GLN A 208 -44.17 22.07 -25.32
CA GLN A 208 -44.01 23.44 -25.81
C GLN A 208 -44.87 24.44 -25.02
N ALA A 209 -46.10 24.08 -24.66
CA ALA A 209 -46.96 24.92 -23.82
C ALA A 209 -46.39 25.09 -22.39
N ALA A 210 -45.85 24.02 -21.79
CA ALA A 210 -45.21 24.07 -20.47
C ALA A 210 -43.96 24.97 -20.46
N ILE A 211 -43.11 24.86 -21.49
CA ILE A 211 -41.93 25.73 -21.66
C ILE A 211 -42.35 27.17 -21.93
N THR A 212 -43.35 27.42 -22.78
CA THR A 212 -43.86 28.76 -23.05
C THR A 212 -44.44 29.41 -21.78
N GLN A 213 -45.19 28.65 -20.98
CA GLN A 213 -45.68 29.12 -19.67
C GLN A 213 -44.53 29.39 -18.69
N TYR A 214 -43.48 28.58 -18.70
CA TYR A 214 -42.29 28.80 -17.89
C TYR A 214 -41.57 30.09 -18.26
N ILE A 215 -41.36 30.35 -19.56
CA ILE A 215 -40.78 31.60 -20.08
C ILE A 215 -41.65 32.81 -19.72
N ASN A 216 -42.97 32.69 -19.90
CA ASN A 216 -43.91 33.79 -19.66
C ASN A 216 -44.02 34.19 -18.19
N LYS A 217 -43.54 33.36 -17.26
CA LYS A 217 -43.45 33.71 -15.83
C LYS A 217 -42.26 34.62 -15.51
N TRP A 218 -41.35 34.84 -16.45
CA TRP A 218 -40.20 35.74 -16.26
C TRP A 218 -40.63 37.19 -16.56
N GLU A 219 -40.70 38.03 -15.54
CA GLU A 219 -40.99 39.46 -15.70
C GLU A 219 -39.71 40.21 -16.13
N HIS A 220 -38.55 39.75 -15.67
CA HIS A 220 -37.22 40.29 -15.99
C HIS A 220 -36.24 39.19 -16.41
N LYS A 221 -35.23 39.55 -17.23
CA LYS A 221 -34.19 38.57 -17.65
C LYS A 221 -33.40 38.02 -16.46
N ASP A 222 -33.30 38.79 -15.38
CA ASP A 222 -32.56 38.40 -14.17
C ASP A 222 -33.33 37.35 -13.33
N ASP A 223 -34.63 37.14 -13.60
CA ASP A 223 -35.44 36.10 -12.93
C ASP A 223 -35.04 34.67 -13.31
N LEU A 224 -34.33 34.52 -14.44
CA LEU A 224 -33.81 33.25 -14.96
C LEU A 224 -32.63 32.72 -14.14
N PHE A 225 -31.77 33.61 -13.68
CA PHE A 225 -30.58 33.30 -12.88
C PHE A 225 -30.70 34.10 -11.58
N PRO A 226 -31.49 33.63 -10.60
CA PRO A 226 -31.73 34.40 -9.37
C PRO A 226 -30.40 34.79 -8.72
N GLU A 227 -30.32 36.00 -8.14
CA GLU A 227 -29.09 36.54 -7.52
C GLU A 227 -28.48 35.61 -6.45
N ASN A 228 -29.27 34.66 -5.94
CA ASN A 228 -28.88 33.69 -4.93
C ASN A 228 -28.19 32.43 -5.50
N VAL A 229 -28.06 32.30 -6.82
CA VAL A 229 -27.33 31.20 -7.46
C VAL A 229 -25.84 31.51 -7.40
N GLU A 230 -25.10 30.75 -6.59
CA GLU A 230 -23.64 30.85 -6.51
C GLU A 230 -23.00 30.42 -7.83
N THR A 231 -22.68 31.39 -8.68
CA THR A 231 -21.79 31.18 -9.83
C THR A 231 -20.35 31.06 -9.33
N PRO A 232 -19.50 30.23 -9.97
CA PRO A 232 -18.13 30.05 -9.52
C PRO A 232 -17.35 31.37 -9.61
N SER A 233 -16.74 31.78 -8.50
CA SER A 233 -15.92 33.00 -8.47
C SER A 233 -14.70 32.88 -9.39
N GLN A 234 -14.23 34.00 -9.93
CA GLN A 234 -13.00 34.06 -10.73
C GLN A 234 -11.81 33.41 -9.99
N LYS A 235 -11.69 33.66 -8.68
CA LYS A 235 -10.64 33.07 -7.82
C LYS A 235 -10.71 31.55 -7.77
N HIS A 236 -11.92 30.97 -7.75
CA HIS A 236 -12.10 29.52 -7.79
C HIS A 236 -11.65 28.92 -9.13
N LEU A 237 -12.04 29.54 -10.25
CA LEU A 237 -11.63 29.12 -11.59
C LEU A 237 -10.11 29.24 -11.80
N GLU A 238 -9.49 30.32 -11.33
CA GLU A 238 -8.03 30.51 -11.36
C GLU A 238 -7.29 29.48 -10.50
N SER A 239 -7.89 29.08 -9.37
CA SER A 239 -7.36 28.00 -8.53
C SER A 239 -7.39 26.66 -9.27
N GLN A 240 -8.50 26.30 -9.92
CA GLN A 240 -8.58 25.07 -10.70
C GLN A 240 -7.64 25.09 -11.91
N ALA A 241 -7.49 26.22 -12.60
CA ALA A 241 -6.50 26.39 -13.66
C ALA A 241 -5.06 26.24 -13.14
N SER A 242 -4.78 26.73 -11.94
CA SER A 242 -3.48 26.52 -11.28
C SER A 242 -3.22 25.05 -10.96
N GLN A 243 -4.25 24.32 -10.48
CA GLN A 243 -4.17 22.88 -10.23
C GLN A 243 -3.92 22.08 -11.52
N LEU A 244 -4.52 22.49 -12.64
CA LEU A 244 -4.23 21.90 -13.95
C LEU A 244 -2.77 22.11 -14.35
N GLY A 245 -2.23 23.32 -14.14
CA GLY A 245 -0.82 23.60 -14.38
C GLY A 245 0.11 22.75 -13.50
N ASP A 246 -0.25 22.54 -12.23
CA ASP A 246 0.50 21.65 -11.33
C ASP A 246 0.44 20.18 -11.80
N LEU A 247 -0.71 19.71 -12.29
CA LEU A 247 -0.86 18.37 -12.90
C LEU A 247 -0.01 18.21 -14.17
N ASN A 248 0.07 19.25 -15.00
CA ASN A 248 0.92 19.27 -16.20
C ASN A 248 2.41 19.22 -15.84
N ASN A 249 2.85 19.98 -14.82
CA ASN A 249 4.21 19.90 -14.29
C ASN A 249 4.54 18.50 -13.79
N ARG A 250 3.65 17.91 -12.98
CA ARG A 250 3.76 16.55 -12.46
C ARG A 250 3.94 15.53 -13.58
N SER A 251 3.12 15.63 -14.62
CA SER A 251 3.21 14.76 -15.82
C SER A 251 4.54 14.92 -16.57
N SER A 252 5.01 16.17 -16.70
CA SER A 252 6.27 16.48 -17.37
C SER A 252 7.48 15.90 -16.64
N VAL A 253 7.46 15.93 -15.30
CA VAL A 253 8.50 15.35 -14.45
C VAL A 253 8.52 13.82 -14.56
N ILE A 254 7.35 13.18 -14.50
CA ILE A 254 7.23 11.72 -14.68
C ILE A 254 7.81 11.31 -16.03
N ALA A 255 7.41 11.99 -17.10
CA ALA A 255 7.90 11.72 -18.45
C ALA A 255 9.43 11.92 -18.57
N ALA A 256 9.97 12.97 -17.95
CA ALA A 256 11.40 13.23 -17.93
C ALA A 256 12.17 12.10 -17.22
N ILE A 257 11.70 11.67 -16.05
CA ILE A 257 12.30 10.57 -15.28
C ILE A 257 12.27 9.27 -16.07
N THR A 258 11.11 8.87 -16.59
CA THR A 258 10.95 7.60 -17.31
C THR A 258 11.85 7.51 -18.54
N LYS A 259 12.13 8.64 -19.20
CA LYS A 259 13.01 8.68 -20.37
C LYS A 259 14.49 8.41 -20.03
N VAL A 260 14.92 8.74 -18.83
CA VAL A 260 16.35 8.78 -18.46
C VAL A 260 16.75 7.78 -17.39
N ALA A 261 15.80 7.18 -16.66
CA ALA A 261 16.09 6.29 -15.54
C ALA A 261 16.97 5.09 -15.93
N ASP A 262 16.62 4.38 -17.01
CA ASP A 262 17.36 3.16 -17.41
C ASP A 262 18.82 3.46 -17.82
N SER A 263 19.13 4.70 -18.25
CA SER A 263 20.50 5.11 -18.60
C SER A 263 21.45 5.16 -17.40
N VAL A 264 20.92 5.14 -16.16
CA VAL A 264 21.73 5.12 -14.94
C VAL A 264 22.56 3.84 -14.85
N VAL A 265 21.97 2.70 -15.23
CA VAL A 265 22.60 1.37 -15.09
C VAL A 265 23.02 0.75 -16.42
N GLU A 266 22.70 1.39 -17.54
CA GLU A 266 23.07 0.93 -18.88
C GLU A 266 24.59 0.63 -18.99
N GLY A 267 24.92 -0.60 -19.40
CA GLY A 267 26.30 -1.09 -19.52
C GLY A 267 26.98 -1.51 -18.21
N LEU A 268 26.25 -1.61 -17.09
CA LEU A 268 26.77 -2.06 -15.78
C LEU A 268 26.27 -3.47 -15.37
N GLU A 269 25.66 -4.22 -16.28
CA GLU A 269 25.02 -5.52 -16.03
C GLU A 269 26.01 -6.60 -15.52
N ASP A 270 27.27 -6.55 -15.97
CA ASP A 270 28.35 -7.45 -15.55
C ASP A 270 28.92 -7.16 -14.14
N HIS A 271 28.60 -6.01 -13.54
CA HIS A 271 29.00 -5.68 -12.17
C HIS A 271 28.12 -6.36 -11.12
N ASP A 272 26.83 -6.58 -11.43
CA ASP A 272 25.86 -7.15 -10.50
C ASP A 272 26.04 -8.67 -10.33
N SER A 273 26.45 -9.35 -11.41
CA SER A 273 26.78 -10.79 -11.44
C SER A 273 28.13 -11.12 -10.77
N LYS A 274 29.02 -10.13 -10.58
CA LYS A 274 30.27 -10.25 -9.81
C LYS A 274 30.11 -9.93 -8.32
N SER A 275 28.95 -9.44 -7.88
CA SER A 275 28.73 -8.89 -6.53
C SER A 275 28.93 -9.88 -5.37
N SER A 276 28.79 -11.19 -5.60
CA SER A 276 29.06 -12.21 -4.58
C SER A 276 30.56 -12.44 -4.32
N LEU A 277 31.44 -11.89 -5.17
CA LEU A 277 32.91 -12.02 -5.09
C LEU A 277 33.64 -10.67 -5.22
N ALA A 278 32.91 -9.56 -5.34
CA ALA A 278 33.47 -8.22 -5.54
C ALA A 278 34.11 -7.67 -4.26
N ASN A 279 35.25 -6.98 -4.39
CA ASN A 279 35.91 -6.34 -3.26
C ASN A 279 35.31 -4.94 -2.99
N GLU A 280 35.62 -4.37 -1.82
CA GLU A 280 35.11 -3.05 -1.39
C GLU A 280 35.43 -1.90 -2.38
N LYS A 281 36.52 -2.02 -3.15
CA LYS A 281 36.94 -1.03 -4.15
C LYS A 281 36.05 -1.06 -5.38
N ASP A 282 35.64 -2.25 -5.83
CA ASP A 282 34.73 -2.43 -6.97
C ASP A 282 33.34 -1.85 -6.66
N HIS A 283 32.87 -2.01 -5.41
CA HIS A 283 31.63 -1.38 -4.93
C HIS A 283 31.73 0.15 -4.87
N ALA A 284 32.86 0.70 -4.43
CA ALA A 284 33.08 2.14 -4.37
C ALA A 284 33.11 2.78 -5.77
N GLU A 285 33.74 2.12 -6.75
CA GLU A 285 33.79 2.58 -8.14
C GLU A 285 32.39 2.55 -8.78
N TYR A 286 31.64 1.47 -8.61
CA TYR A 286 30.25 1.37 -9.05
C TYR A 286 29.38 2.50 -8.48
N ASN A 287 29.43 2.72 -7.16
CA ASN A 287 28.66 3.78 -6.51
C ASN A 287 29.02 5.19 -7.00
N LEU A 288 30.29 5.43 -7.35
CA LEU A 288 30.73 6.70 -7.91
C LEU A 288 30.15 6.92 -9.32
N ILE A 289 30.14 5.90 -10.18
CA ILE A 289 29.55 5.97 -11.52
C ILE A 289 28.05 6.29 -11.43
N ILE A 290 27.32 5.57 -10.58
CA ILE A 290 25.88 5.81 -10.36
C ILE A 290 25.64 7.26 -9.90
N LYS A 291 26.43 7.75 -8.92
CA LYS A 291 26.31 9.12 -8.42
C LYS A 291 26.56 10.17 -9.50
N GLN A 292 27.52 9.96 -10.40
CA GLN A 292 27.80 10.88 -11.51
C GLN A 292 26.63 10.89 -12.53
N ARG A 293 26.13 9.72 -12.92
CA ARG A 293 25.01 9.60 -13.86
C ARG A 293 23.72 10.21 -13.31
N ILE A 294 23.42 9.99 -12.03
CA ILE A 294 22.27 10.62 -11.35
C ILE A 294 22.40 12.15 -11.35
N ASN A 295 23.59 12.70 -11.06
CA ASN A 295 23.77 14.14 -11.10
C ASN A 295 23.52 14.73 -12.48
N ALA A 296 23.99 14.08 -13.55
CA ALA A 296 23.73 14.52 -14.91
C ALA A 296 22.24 14.49 -15.28
N ILE A 297 21.53 13.44 -14.85
CA ILE A 297 20.07 13.33 -15.03
C ILE A 297 19.32 14.46 -14.32
N LEU A 298 19.73 14.81 -13.11
CA LEU A 298 19.11 15.88 -12.33
C LEU A 298 19.23 17.27 -13.00
N ASP A 299 20.19 17.45 -13.91
CA ASP A 299 20.35 18.68 -14.69
C ASP A 299 19.48 18.72 -15.97
N THR A 300 18.65 17.71 -16.21
CA THR A 300 17.72 17.67 -17.35
C THR A 300 16.70 18.81 -17.25
N PRO A 301 16.55 19.65 -18.29
CA PRO A 301 15.56 20.72 -18.28
C PRO A 301 14.14 20.16 -18.43
N ILE A 302 13.21 20.69 -17.66
CA ILE A 302 11.79 20.39 -17.73
C ILE A 302 10.97 21.65 -18.05
N GLN A 303 9.85 21.47 -18.73
CA GLN A 303 8.91 22.54 -19.03
C GLN A 303 8.00 22.76 -17.82
N ILE A 304 7.82 24.02 -17.42
CA ILE A 304 6.93 24.42 -16.33
C ILE A 304 5.74 25.17 -16.90
N ASP A 305 4.54 24.73 -16.57
CA ASP A 305 3.28 25.34 -16.95
C ASP A 305 3.13 26.73 -16.31
N PRO A 306 2.93 27.82 -17.09
CA PRO A 306 2.78 29.17 -16.56
C PRO A 306 1.58 29.37 -15.62
N ALA A 307 0.54 28.53 -15.73
CA ALA A 307 -0.62 28.60 -14.86
C ALA A 307 -0.34 27.99 -13.47
N SER A 308 0.68 27.12 -13.37
CA SER A 308 1.00 26.34 -12.16
C SER A 308 1.31 27.21 -10.94
N SER A 309 1.06 26.64 -9.76
CA SER A 309 1.40 27.31 -8.50
C SER A 309 2.91 27.45 -8.33
N TYR A 310 3.69 26.45 -8.79
CA TYR A 310 5.16 26.51 -8.79
C TYR A 310 5.67 27.73 -9.57
N PHE A 311 5.15 27.95 -10.78
CA PHE A 311 5.55 29.08 -11.63
C PHE A 311 5.26 30.43 -10.96
N LYS A 312 4.02 30.58 -10.44
CA LYS A 312 3.55 31.80 -9.78
C LYS A 312 4.33 32.10 -8.50
N ASN A 313 4.48 31.10 -7.62
CA ASN A 313 5.13 31.28 -6.31
C ASN A 313 6.63 31.59 -6.43
N ARG A 314 7.29 31.10 -7.48
CA ARG A 314 8.71 31.36 -7.76
C ARG A 314 8.94 32.59 -8.64
N ASN A 315 7.88 33.28 -9.08
CA ASN A 315 7.94 34.42 -10.00
C ASN A 315 8.77 34.11 -11.27
N LEU A 316 8.58 32.92 -11.84
CA LEU A 316 9.31 32.52 -13.04
C LEU A 316 8.90 33.38 -14.25
N LYS A 317 9.83 33.52 -15.19
CA LYS A 317 9.55 34.15 -16.49
C LYS A 317 9.29 33.04 -17.53
N PRO A 318 8.36 33.25 -18.47
CA PRO A 318 8.15 32.30 -19.56
C PRO A 318 9.46 32.04 -20.32
N GLY A 319 9.73 30.76 -20.64
CA GLY A 319 10.93 30.35 -21.38
C GLY A 319 12.20 30.18 -20.55
N VAL A 320 12.17 30.42 -19.23
CA VAL A 320 13.28 30.05 -18.34
C VAL A 320 13.25 28.55 -18.08
N ALA A 321 14.31 27.84 -18.47
CA ALA A 321 14.43 26.42 -18.21
C ALA A 321 14.61 26.16 -16.70
N VAL A 322 13.80 25.26 -16.15
CA VAL A 322 13.94 24.75 -14.78
C VAL A 322 14.51 23.34 -14.88
N THR A 323 15.55 23.03 -14.11
CA THR A 323 16.11 21.67 -14.08
C THR A 323 15.23 20.74 -13.27
N LEU A 324 15.33 19.43 -13.52
CA LEU A 324 14.68 18.42 -12.67
C LEU A 324 15.09 18.61 -11.21
N ARG A 325 16.36 18.91 -10.93
CA ARG A 325 16.87 19.22 -9.59
C ARG A 325 16.12 20.37 -8.94
N ASP A 326 16.03 21.50 -9.62
CA ASP A 326 15.39 22.72 -9.08
C ASP A 326 13.90 22.52 -8.84
N TYR A 327 13.24 21.74 -9.69
CA TYR A 327 11.83 21.40 -9.49
C TYR A 327 11.63 20.47 -8.30
N LEU A 328 12.40 19.38 -8.19
CA LEU A 328 12.30 18.42 -7.08
C LEU A 328 12.55 19.14 -5.75
N VAL A 329 13.68 19.83 -5.62
CA VAL A 329 14.01 20.62 -4.44
C VAL A 329 12.97 21.71 -4.20
N GLY A 330 12.53 22.39 -5.26
CA GLY A 330 11.58 23.47 -5.15
C GLY A 330 10.16 23.04 -4.73
N SER A 331 9.87 21.75 -4.85
CA SER A 331 8.59 21.11 -4.51
C SER A 331 8.67 20.24 -3.24
N GLY A 332 9.78 20.31 -2.48
CA GLY A 332 9.97 19.53 -1.25
C GLY A 332 10.25 18.03 -1.46
N ILE A 333 10.57 17.62 -2.69
CA ILE A 333 10.90 16.25 -3.03
C ILE A 333 12.40 16.01 -2.82
N SER A 334 12.73 14.94 -2.09
CA SER A 334 14.10 14.49 -1.86
C SER A 334 14.78 14.14 -3.17
N LEU A 335 16.04 14.56 -3.33
CA LEU A 335 16.83 14.14 -4.48
C LEU A 335 17.14 12.64 -4.41
N PRO A 336 16.97 11.89 -5.51
CA PRO A 336 17.28 10.47 -5.56
C PRO A 336 18.80 10.25 -5.53
N ALA A 337 19.23 9.19 -4.84
CA ALA A 337 20.62 8.77 -4.80
C ALA A 337 20.98 7.75 -5.90
N ASN A 338 19.99 7.03 -6.43
CA ASN A 338 20.16 5.92 -7.36
C ASN A 338 18.94 5.80 -8.30
N GLU A 339 19.02 4.89 -9.27
CA GLU A 339 17.97 4.62 -10.25
C GLU A 339 16.64 4.20 -9.59
N THR A 340 16.70 3.33 -8.58
CA THR A 340 15.50 2.81 -7.90
C THR A 340 14.72 3.94 -7.24
N GLU A 341 15.39 4.83 -6.51
CA GLU A 341 14.77 6.01 -5.90
C GLU A 341 14.18 6.96 -6.97
N LEU A 342 14.89 7.14 -8.08
CA LEU A 342 14.41 7.96 -9.20
C LEU A 342 13.11 7.37 -9.79
N LYS A 343 13.07 6.06 -10.06
CA LYS A 343 11.86 5.34 -10.52
C LYS A 343 10.74 5.40 -9.48
N SER A 344 11.06 5.26 -8.19
CA SER A 344 10.08 5.38 -7.11
C SER A 344 9.47 6.78 -7.02
N ILE A 345 10.24 7.85 -7.28
CA ILE A 345 9.70 9.21 -7.35
C ILE A 345 8.65 9.31 -8.47
N ALA A 346 8.97 8.82 -9.68
CA ALA A 346 8.00 8.80 -10.76
C ALA A 346 6.76 7.98 -10.42
N GLN A 347 6.90 6.84 -9.75
CA GLN A 347 5.79 6.00 -9.32
C GLN A 347 4.89 6.69 -8.26
N SER A 348 5.48 7.31 -7.24
CA SER A 348 4.72 8.10 -6.24
C SER A 348 4.03 9.30 -6.89
N LEU A 349 4.70 9.98 -7.82
CA LEU A 349 4.09 11.04 -8.63
C LEU A 349 3.06 10.50 -9.64
N ALA A 350 3.09 9.23 -10.04
CA ALA A 350 2.06 8.67 -10.91
C ALA A 350 0.77 8.30 -10.15
N SER A 351 0.89 8.13 -8.83
CA SER A 351 -0.18 7.55 -8.02
C SER A 351 -1.36 8.53 -7.79
N PRO A 352 -2.62 8.09 -7.94
CA PRO A 352 -3.77 8.95 -7.66
C PRO A 352 -3.83 9.35 -6.19
N PRO A 353 -4.18 10.60 -5.85
CA PRO A 353 -4.28 11.03 -4.45
C PRO A 353 -5.36 10.25 -3.70
N ILE A 354 -5.19 10.13 -2.39
CA ILE A 354 -6.11 9.41 -1.50
C ILE A 354 -7.39 10.23 -1.30
N GLU A 355 -8.55 9.57 -1.28
CA GLU A 355 -9.80 10.22 -0.91
C GLU A 355 -9.85 10.41 0.62
N THR A 356 -9.98 11.67 1.05
CA THR A 356 -10.19 12.03 2.46
C THR A 356 -11.69 12.01 2.79
N PRO A 357 -12.14 11.25 3.80
CA PRO A 357 -13.51 11.34 4.30
C PRO A 357 -13.85 12.74 4.80
N MET A 358 -15.13 13.14 4.69
CA MET A 358 -15.60 14.47 5.09
C MET A 358 -15.28 14.81 6.55
N HIS A 359 -15.41 13.84 7.44
CA HIS A 359 -15.16 13.99 8.88
C HIS A 359 -13.80 13.41 9.33
N GLY A 360 -12.88 13.20 8.37
CA GLY A 360 -11.55 12.63 8.61
C GLY A 360 -11.61 11.32 9.40
N ASN A 361 -10.79 11.23 10.45
CA ASN A 361 -10.72 10.09 11.37
C ASN A 361 -11.69 10.19 12.57
N LEU A 362 -12.77 10.97 12.44
CA LEU A 362 -13.81 11.14 13.46
C LEU A 362 -13.35 11.72 14.81
N GLY A 363 -12.16 12.33 14.85
CA GLY A 363 -11.62 12.91 16.08
C GLY A 363 -12.08 14.35 16.39
N GLY A 364 -12.76 15.02 15.45
CA GLY A 364 -13.09 16.44 15.56
C GLY A 364 -11.85 17.29 15.89
N ALA A 365 -11.96 18.11 16.94
CA ALA A 365 -10.90 18.99 17.42
C ALA A 365 -9.63 18.29 17.89
N LEU A 366 -9.70 16.98 18.10
CA LEU A 366 -8.55 16.17 18.47
C LEU A 366 -7.67 15.80 17.27
N SER A 367 -8.14 16.08 16.06
CA SER A 367 -7.48 15.79 14.78
C SER A 367 -7.04 17.05 14.04
N TRP A 368 -7.19 18.22 14.66
CA TRP A 368 -6.56 19.46 14.19
C TRP A 368 -5.03 19.32 14.09
N PRO A 369 -4.36 20.13 13.24
CA PRO A 369 -2.90 20.17 13.17
C PRO A 369 -2.24 20.39 14.54
N THR A 370 -2.92 21.13 15.42
CA THR A 370 -2.67 21.10 16.86
C THR A 370 -3.91 20.57 17.58
N PRO A 371 -3.87 19.34 18.12
CA PRO A 371 -4.99 18.77 18.85
C PRO A 371 -5.40 19.64 20.05
N MET A 372 -6.70 19.67 20.34
CA MET A 372 -7.25 20.30 21.56
C MET A 372 -6.47 19.88 22.81
N SER A 373 -6.21 20.82 23.73
CA SER A 373 -5.37 20.57 24.90
C SER A 373 -6.04 19.60 25.88
N ASN A 374 -5.25 18.83 26.66
CA ASN A 374 -5.81 17.93 27.68
C ASN A 374 -6.64 18.69 28.73
N ALA A 375 -6.33 19.97 29.00
CA ALA A 375 -7.12 20.79 29.92
C ALA A 375 -8.50 21.09 29.35
N ASP A 376 -8.58 21.48 28.08
CA ASP A 376 -9.85 21.73 27.39
C ASP A 376 -10.65 20.44 27.19
N GLN A 377 -9.99 19.32 26.90
CA GLN A 377 -10.63 18.00 26.85
C GLN A 377 -11.26 17.61 28.20
N ARG A 378 -10.57 17.82 29.33
CA ARG A 378 -11.15 17.58 30.67
C ARG A 378 -12.33 18.50 30.95
N ALA A 379 -12.24 19.77 30.57
CA ALA A 379 -13.35 20.70 30.69
C ALA A 379 -14.55 20.24 29.85
N LEU A 380 -14.32 19.74 28.62
CA LEU A 380 -15.38 19.25 27.74
C LEU A 380 -16.02 17.97 28.29
N ILE A 381 -15.25 17.06 28.88
CA ILE A 381 -15.78 15.90 29.61
C ILE A 381 -16.66 16.36 30.77
N SER A 382 -16.20 17.33 31.57
CA SER A 382 -16.97 17.84 32.71
C SER A 382 -18.27 18.51 32.27
N MET A 383 -18.24 19.25 31.16
CA MET A 383 -19.43 19.86 30.56
C MET A 383 -20.39 18.77 30.07
N THR A 384 -19.89 17.79 29.31
CA THR A 384 -20.69 16.67 28.78
C THR A 384 -21.40 15.92 29.91
N ASN A 385 -20.69 15.62 31.00
CA ASN A 385 -21.29 14.96 32.16
C ASN A 385 -22.41 15.81 32.78
N LYS A 386 -22.18 17.12 32.97
CA LYS A 386 -23.20 18.05 33.47
C LYS A 386 -24.38 18.21 32.52
N PHE A 387 -24.17 18.15 31.21
CA PHE A 387 -25.23 18.19 30.21
C PHE A 387 -26.14 16.96 30.28
N LEU A 388 -25.54 15.79 30.57
CA LEU A 388 -26.27 14.52 30.74
C LEU A 388 -26.95 14.40 32.11
N GLU A 389 -26.59 15.23 33.11
CA GLU A 389 -27.30 15.30 34.39
C GLU A 389 -28.77 15.70 34.17
N GLY A 390 -29.68 14.73 34.29
CA GLY A 390 -31.12 14.91 34.08
C GLY A 390 -31.65 14.36 32.75
N GLN A 391 -30.78 13.81 31.89
CA GLN A 391 -31.20 12.99 30.75
C GLN A 391 -31.45 11.54 31.19
N PRO A 392 -32.35 10.80 30.51
CA PRO A 392 -32.55 9.37 30.79
C PRO A 392 -31.36 8.50 30.36
N GLU A 393 -30.57 8.95 29.38
CA GLU A 393 -29.37 8.27 28.89
C GLU A 393 -28.16 8.51 29.80
N ARG A 394 -27.24 7.54 29.84
CA ARG A 394 -26.05 7.60 30.70
C ARG A 394 -24.76 7.98 29.99
N ASN A 395 -24.75 7.96 28.66
CA ASN A 395 -23.61 8.35 27.83
C ASN A 395 -24.08 9.24 26.67
N LEU A 396 -23.14 9.99 26.09
CA LEU A 396 -23.43 10.95 25.03
C LEU A 396 -23.88 10.27 23.74
N LEU A 397 -23.35 9.08 23.43
CA LEU A 397 -23.68 8.36 22.20
C LEU A 397 -25.16 7.95 22.19
N ASP A 398 -25.66 7.38 23.29
CA ASP A 398 -27.08 7.03 23.45
C ASP A 398 -27.99 8.26 23.36
N TYR A 399 -27.56 9.42 23.91
CA TYR A 399 -28.31 10.68 23.78
C TYR A 399 -28.39 11.13 22.32
N LEU A 400 -27.29 11.07 21.59
CA LEU A 400 -27.21 11.54 20.21
C LEU A 400 -27.98 10.63 19.25
N THR A 401 -28.01 9.31 19.50
CA THR A 401 -28.74 8.36 18.65
C THR A 401 -30.21 8.22 19.02
N ARG A 402 -30.68 8.86 20.11
CA ARG A 402 -32.09 8.81 20.51
C ARG A 402 -33.03 9.27 19.40
N GLY A 403 -33.93 8.37 19.02
CA GLY A 403 -34.97 8.63 18.02
C GLY A 403 -34.49 8.57 16.57
N LEU A 404 -33.25 8.12 16.33
CA LEU A 404 -32.74 7.83 14.99
C LEU A 404 -32.92 6.35 14.67
N ASP A 405 -33.55 6.05 13.53
CA ASP A 405 -33.56 4.69 12.98
C ASP A 405 -32.32 4.49 12.11
N LEU A 406 -31.27 3.89 12.69
CA LEU A 406 -29.95 3.71 12.05
C LEU A 406 -29.73 2.27 11.53
N GLY A 407 -30.74 1.39 11.63
CA GLY A 407 -30.56 -0.07 11.51
C GLY A 407 -29.88 -0.55 10.22
N ASP A 408 -30.27 -0.01 9.06
CA ASP A 408 -29.70 -0.40 7.77
C ASP A 408 -28.35 0.29 7.47
N ASP A 409 -28.10 1.46 8.06
CA ASP A 409 -26.91 2.29 7.81
C ASP A 409 -25.69 1.75 8.56
N VAL A 410 -25.85 1.35 9.82
CA VAL A 410 -24.72 0.87 10.65
C VAL A 410 -24.08 -0.40 10.08
N SER A 411 -24.87 -1.23 9.40
CA SER A 411 -24.41 -2.48 8.78
C SER A 411 -23.77 -2.26 7.40
N ASN A 412 -24.27 -1.30 6.61
CA ASN A 412 -23.89 -1.12 5.20
C ASN A 412 -22.94 0.06 4.95
N ASP A 413 -23.13 1.21 5.63
CA ASP A 413 -22.30 2.41 5.49
C ASP A 413 -22.25 3.21 6.81
N ARG A 414 -21.26 2.89 7.65
CA ARG A 414 -21.06 3.57 8.95
C ARG A 414 -20.83 5.09 8.82
N SER A 415 -20.32 5.56 7.69
CA SER A 415 -20.15 7.01 7.46
C SER A 415 -21.50 7.72 7.33
N SER A 416 -22.49 7.10 6.68
CA SER A 416 -23.83 7.67 6.56
C SER A 416 -24.54 7.77 7.92
N ALA A 417 -24.32 6.80 8.81
CA ALA A 417 -24.85 6.82 10.17
C ALA A 417 -24.29 8.02 10.97
N ILE A 418 -22.98 8.28 10.87
CA ILE A 418 -22.33 9.43 11.53
C ILE A 418 -22.88 10.75 10.98
N ASP A 419 -23.01 10.88 9.66
CA ASP A 419 -23.60 12.05 9.03
C ASP A 419 -25.02 12.33 9.55
N ARG A 420 -25.84 11.29 9.71
CA ARG A 420 -27.20 11.42 10.26
C ARG A 420 -27.20 11.85 11.72
N ILE A 421 -26.26 11.36 12.52
CA ILE A 421 -26.09 11.79 13.91
C ILE A 421 -25.70 13.26 13.97
N LEU A 422 -24.73 13.69 13.17
CA LEU A 422 -24.26 15.07 13.13
C LEU A 422 -25.33 16.05 12.64
N LYS A 423 -26.23 15.61 11.75
CA LYS A 423 -27.39 16.38 11.27
C LYS A 423 -28.61 16.33 12.20
N SER A 424 -28.54 15.59 13.32
CA SER A 424 -29.67 15.42 14.22
C SER A 424 -29.92 16.66 15.09
N PRO A 425 -31.18 16.90 15.52
CA PRO A 425 -31.48 17.97 16.49
C PRO A 425 -30.71 17.83 17.82
N ASN A 426 -30.43 16.60 18.25
CA ASN A 426 -29.69 16.33 19.49
C ASN A 426 -28.23 16.80 19.37
N ALA A 427 -27.58 16.59 18.21
CA ALA A 427 -26.25 17.08 17.93
C ALA A 427 -26.18 18.61 17.95
N GLU A 428 -27.18 19.29 17.36
CA GLU A 428 -27.24 20.75 17.37
C GLU A 428 -27.43 21.31 18.78
N ILE A 429 -28.31 20.72 19.59
CA ILE A 429 -28.54 21.12 20.99
C ILE A 429 -27.24 20.99 21.80
N PHE A 430 -26.54 19.86 21.65
CA PHE A 430 -25.28 19.62 22.34
C PHE A 430 -24.18 20.60 21.90
N ALA A 431 -23.99 20.78 20.58
CA ALA A 431 -22.98 21.69 20.04
C ALA A 431 -23.19 23.14 20.51
N ARG A 432 -24.44 23.61 20.56
CA ARG A 432 -24.78 24.94 21.10
C ARG A 432 -24.47 25.07 22.61
N ALA A 433 -24.61 23.99 23.37
CA ALA A 433 -24.19 23.99 24.77
C ALA A 433 -22.67 24.10 24.90
N ALA A 434 -21.91 23.40 24.05
CA ALA A 434 -20.44 23.46 24.01
C ALA A 434 -19.95 24.85 23.61
N GLU A 435 -20.52 25.43 22.56
CA GLU A 435 -20.17 26.77 22.11
C GLU A 435 -20.42 27.85 23.19
N ARG A 436 -21.46 27.71 24.03
CA ARG A 436 -21.71 28.64 25.14
C ARG A 436 -20.64 28.57 26.24
N GLU A 437 -20.10 27.38 26.49
CA GLU A 437 -19.09 27.17 27.54
C GLU A 437 -17.68 27.57 27.05
N PHE A 438 -17.33 27.23 25.82
CA PHE A 438 -15.96 27.39 25.29
C PHE A 438 -15.78 28.57 24.33
N GLY A 439 -16.87 29.10 23.77
CA GLY A 439 -16.86 30.15 22.75
C GLY A 439 -16.81 29.61 21.31
N GLU A 440 -16.73 30.55 20.36
CA GLU A 440 -16.68 30.28 18.92
C GLU A 440 -15.44 29.47 18.53
N ILE A 441 -15.63 28.43 17.71
CA ILE A 441 -14.55 27.69 17.01
C ILE A 441 -14.43 28.21 15.58
N ALA A 442 -13.20 28.40 15.10
CA ALA A 442 -12.96 28.52 13.67
C ALA A 442 -13.01 27.12 13.04
N SER A 443 -14.13 26.77 12.40
CA SER A 443 -14.28 25.56 11.59
C SER A 443 -15.43 25.75 10.58
N PRO A 444 -15.34 25.16 9.37
CA PRO A 444 -16.46 25.11 8.44
C PRO A 444 -17.64 24.27 8.95
N ASP A 445 -17.42 23.34 9.90
CA ASP A 445 -18.46 22.47 10.48
C ASP A 445 -18.34 22.40 12.01
N VAL A 446 -18.80 23.46 12.68
CA VAL A 446 -18.71 23.61 14.14
C VAL A 446 -19.45 22.50 14.90
N ILE A 447 -20.54 21.97 14.35
CA ILE A 447 -21.32 20.90 15.00
C ILE A 447 -20.48 19.62 15.01
N ALA A 448 -19.92 19.22 13.86
CA ALA A 448 -19.07 18.05 13.77
C ALA A 448 -17.86 18.14 14.71
N GLU A 449 -17.19 19.30 14.78
CA GLU A 449 -16.06 19.49 15.68
C GLU A 449 -16.43 19.23 17.13
N TRP A 450 -17.49 19.86 17.65
CA TRP A 450 -17.87 19.70 19.05
C TRP A 450 -18.35 18.28 19.36
N VAL A 451 -19.22 17.74 18.52
CA VAL A 451 -19.87 16.45 18.76
C VAL A 451 -18.87 15.31 18.69
N LEU A 452 -18.03 15.26 17.66
CA LEU A 452 -17.03 14.19 17.51
C LEU A 452 -15.96 14.24 18.61
N THR A 453 -15.51 15.44 18.98
CA THR A 453 -14.56 15.63 20.10
C THR A 453 -15.15 15.14 21.42
N ALA A 454 -16.39 15.51 21.71
CA ALA A 454 -17.07 15.13 22.95
C ALA A 454 -17.39 13.63 22.99
N LEU A 455 -17.84 13.05 21.88
CA LEU A 455 -18.05 11.61 21.74
C LEU A 455 -16.76 10.86 22.06
N TYR A 456 -15.66 11.23 21.42
CA TYR A 456 -14.38 10.58 21.63
C TYR A 456 -13.88 10.73 23.08
N THR A 457 -13.83 11.96 23.61
CA THR A 457 -13.29 12.24 24.95
C THR A 457 -14.15 11.68 26.08
N SER A 458 -15.48 11.61 25.91
CA SER A 458 -16.37 10.98 26.90
C SER A 458 -16.21 9.46 26.96
N MET A 459 -15.97 8.80 25.82
CA MET A 459 -15.69 7.36 25.77
C MET A 459 -14.27 7.00 26.23
N ASP A 460 -13.26 7.83 25.92
CA ASP A 460 -11.86 7.64 26.32
C ASP A 460 -11.40 8.61 27.43
N ALA A 461 -12.22 8.79 28.47
CA ALA A 461 -11.90 9.70 29.57
C ALA A 461 -10.61 9.32 30.33
N LEU A 462 -10.26 8.03 30.35
CA LEU A 462 -9.01 7.54 30.93
C LEU A 462 -7.78 7.99 30.13
N GLY A 463 -7.85 8.02 28.80
CA GLY A 463 -6.77 8.52 27.95
C GLY A 463 -6.42 9.98 28.24
N VAL A 464 -7.42 10.81 28.52
CA VAL A 464 -7.27 12.24 28.86
C VAL A 464 -6.70 12.46 30.27
N ASN A 465 -7.04 11.54 31.19
CA ASN A 465 -6.67 11.60 32.61
C ASN A 465 -5.45 10.72 32.96
N THR A 466 -4.69 10.29 31.96
CA THR A 466 -3.43 9.55 32.18
C THR A 466 -2.53 10.29 33.17
N THR A 467 -2.12 9.61 34.23
CA THR A 467 -1.16 10.13 35.20
C THR A 467 0.21 10.12 34.57
N ALA A 468 0.91 11.26 34.55
CA ALA A 468 2.32 11.25 34.18
C ALA A 468 3.06 10.27 35.12
N PRO A 469 3.80 9.26 34.61
CA PRO A 469 4.39 9.17 33.26
C PRO A 469 3.74 8.20 32.25
N ASP A 470 2.52 7.69 32.47
CA ASP A 470 1.93 6.65 31.61
C ASP A 470 1.64 7.11 30.17
N SER A 471 1.88 6.22 29.21
CA SER A 471 1.57 6.46 27.79
C SER A 471 0.11 6.11 27.46
N SER A 472 -0.47 6.89 26.54
CA SER A 472 -1.77 6.63 25.93
C SER A 472 -1.67 6.22 24.45
N ARG A 473 -0.47 5.97 23.92
CA ARG A 473 -0.27 5.61 22.50
C ARG A 473 -1.13 4.41 22.11
N THR A 474 -1.11 3.37 22.94
CA THR A 474 -1.70 2.07 22.64
C THR A 474 -3.06 1.87 23.33
N LYS A 475 -3.54 2.85 24.10
CA LYS A 475 -4.75 2.71 24.91
C LYS A 475 -5.95 3.37 24.24
N VAL A 476 -7.07 2.67 24.26
CA VAL A 476 -8.38 3.13 23.78
C VAL A 476 -9.45 2.76 24.79
N ALA A 477 -10.09 3.76 25.39
CA ALA A 477 -11.13 3.55 26.40
C ALA A 477 -10.67 2.63 27.56
N GLY A 478 -9.39 2.73 27.93
CA GLY A 478 -8.73 1.89 28.94
C GLY A 478 -8.28 0.50 28.46
N PHE A 479 -8.60 0.08 27.24
CA PHE A 479 -8.09 -1.15 26.63
C PHE A 479 -6.71 -0.92 26.02
N ASP A 480 -5.71 -1.71 26.38
CA ASP A 480 -4.35 -1.60 25.82
C ASP A 480 -4.19 -2.51 24.59
N LEU A 481 -4.19 -1.89 23.41
CA LEU A 481 -4.03 -2.57 22.13
C LEU A 481 -2.63 -3.14 21.94
N ALA A 482 -1.62 -2.70 22.69
CA ALA A 482 -0.28 -3.30 22.61
C ALA A 482 -0.04 -4.40 23.63
N HIS A 483 -1.05 -4.72 24.46
CA HIS A 483 -0.91 -5.72 25.49
C HIS A 483 -0.46 -7.08 24.93
N VAL A 484 0.47 -7.72 25.62
CA VAL A 484 1.13 -8.96 25.16
C VAL A 484 0.15 -10.12 24.89
N ASN A 485 -0.98 -10.17 25.61
CA ASN A 485 -2.04 -11.17 25.39
C ASN A 485 -2.70 -11.10 24.01
N LEU A 486 -2.56 -9.98 23.30
CA LEU A 486 -3.06 -9.83 21.93
C LEU A 486 -2.10 -10.43 20.89
N SER A 487 -0.89 -10.82 21.29
CA SER A 487 0.06 -11.51 20.41
C SER A 487 -0.54 -12.80 19.86
N GLY A 488 -0.39 -13.03 18.55
CA GLY A 488 -0.90 -14.21 17.84
C GLY A 488 -2.40 -14.18 17.54
N LYS A 489 -3.12 -13.10 17.92
CA LYS A 489 -4.53 -12.92 17.58
C LYS A 489 -4.70 -12.22 16.24
N ASN A 490 -5.75 -12.59 15.51
CA ASN A 490 -6.21 -11.85 14.33
C ASN A 490 -7.13 -10.68 14.73
N ILE A 491 -7.54 -9.87 13.76
CA ILE A 491 -8.34 -8.67 14.00
C ILE A 491 -9.74 -8.99 14.51
N ALA A 492 -10.37 -10.06 14.03
CA ALA A 492 -11.70 -10.46 14.49
C ALA A 492 -11.68 -10.81 15.99
N GLU A 493 -10.62 -11.46 16.45
CA GLU A 493 -10.42 -11.76 17.88
C GLU A 493 -10.17 -10.49 18.70
N ILE A 494 -9.35 -9.56 18.20
CA ILE A 494 -9.08 -8.27 18.86
C ILE A 494 -10.37 -7.44 18.95
N HIS A 495 -11.18 -7.40 17.88
CA HIS A 495 -12.48 -6.74 17.86
C HIS A 495 -13.41 -7.31 18.93
N LYS A 496 -13.48 -8.64 19.03
CA LYS A 496 -14.30 -9.31 20.03
C LYS A 496 -13.88 -8.96 21.46
N GLU A 497 -12.58 -8.89 21.73
CA GLU A 497 -12.07 -8.52 23.05
C GLU A 497 -12.33 -7.05 23.40
N LEU A 498 -12.11 -6.14 22.44
CA LEU A 498 -12.45 -4.74 22.62
C LEU A 498 -13.96 -4.53 22.82
N ALA A 499 -14.79 -5.17 21.99
CA ALA A 499 -16.25 -5.15 22.12
C ALA A 499 -16.71 -5.61 23.52
N HIS A 500 -16.14 -6.72 24.00
CA HIS A 500 -16.42 -7.21 25.34
C HIS A 500 -16.00 -6.20 26.43
N HIS A 501 -14.81 -5.60 26.29
CA HIS A 501 -14.30 -4.57 27.20
C HIS A 501 -15.22 -3.34 27.26
N LEU A 502 -15.69 -2.84 26.11
CA LEU A 502 -16.58 -1.67 26.06
C LEU A 502 -17.93 -1.93 26.74
N LEU A 503 -18.50 -3.13 26.58
CA LEU A 503 -19.76 -3.52 27.22
C LEU A 503 -19.61 -3.71 28.73
N VAL A 504 -18.58 -4.44 29.18
CA VAL A 504 -18.34 -4.71 30.62
C VAL A 504 -18.11 -3.41 31.39
N ASN A 505 -17.36 -2.48 30.80
CA ASN A 505 -17.07 -1.18 31.40
C ASN A 505 -18.18 -0.13 31.16
N LYS A 506 -19.28 -0.50 30.49
CA LYS A 506 -20.44 0.38 30.20
C LYS A 506 -20.06 1.65 29.43
N ILE A 507 -19.07 1.52 28.56
CA ILE A 507 -18.62 2.61 27.67
C ILE A 507 -19.56 2.73 26.47
N ALA A 508 -20.09 1.60 26.00
CA ALA A 508 -21.09 1.52 24.95
C ALA A 508 -22.26 0.59 25.34
N SER A 509 -23.43 0.83 24.75
CA SER A 509 -24.59 -0.07 24.79
C SER A 509 -24.49 -1.13 23.69
N VAL A 510 -25.33 -2.17 23.75
CA VAL A 510 -25.35 -3.24 22.72
C VAL A 510 -25.77 -2.65 21.37
N GLU A 511 -26.70 -1.69 21.41
CA GLU A 511 -27.28 -1.02 20.24
C GLU A 511 -26.26 -0.12 19.52
N ASN A 512 -25.37 0.54 20.26
CA ASN A 512 -24.40 1.49 19.72
C ASN A 512 -22.95 0.97 19.68
N LEU A 513 -22.73 -0.33 19.91
CA LEU A 513 -21.38 -0.90 20.06
C LEU A 513 -20.50 -0.73 18.82
N GLU A 514 -21.03 -1.06 17.65
CA GLU A 514 -20.30 -0.96 16.37
C GLU A 514 -19.90 0.49 16.07
N LEU A 515 -20.79 1.45 16.36
CA LEU A 515 -20.52 2.87 16.19
C LEU A 515 -19.50 3.40 17.20
N ALA A 516 -19.55 2.92 18.46
CA ALA A 516 -18.55 3.24 19.46
C ALA A 516 -17.15 2.72 19.05
N MET A 517 -17.08 1.48 18.54
CA MET A 517 -15.84 0.91 18.00
C MET A 517 -15.32 1.72 16.82
N GLU A 518 -16.19 2.07 15.86
CA GLU A 518 -15.84 2.92 14.71
C GLU A 518 -15.17 4.22 15.14
N ILE A 519 -15.81 4.99 16.03
CA ILE A 519 -15.32 6.30 16.48
C ILE A 519 -14.01 6.16 17.25
N LEU A 520 -13.93 5.19 18.17
CA LEU A 520 -12.74 4.98 19.00
C LEU A 520 -11.53 4.52 18.19
N LEU A 521 -11.74 3.58 17.26
CA LEU A 521 -10.68 2.99 16.45
C LEU A 521 -10.22 3.92 15.33
N SER A 522 -11.11 4.70 14.71
CA SER A 522 -10.77 5.59 13.58
C SER A 522 -9.58 6.49 13.88
N ARG A 523 -9.44 6.95 15.12
CA ARG A 523 -8.31 7.80 15.54
C ARG A 523 -7.13 7.05 16.15
N LYS A 524 -7.36 5.94 16.87
CA LYS A 524 -6.30 5.27 17.67
C LYS A 524 -5.70 4.04 17.03
N ALA A 525 -6.52 3.27 16.33
CA ALA A 525 -6.10 2.05 15.68
C ALA A 525 -6.90 1.85 14.37
N PRO A 526 -6.75 2.78 13.40
CA PRO A 526 -7.44 2.71 12.12
C PRO A 526 -7.10 1.43 11.33
N GLU A 527 -6.01 0.72 11.69
CA GLU A 527 -5.65 -0.57 11.10
C GLU A 527 -6.69 -1.65 11.38
N LEU A 528 -7.47 -1.50 12.46
CA LEU A 528 -8.54 -2.41 12.83
C LEU A 528 -9.84 -2.13 12.03
N LEU A 529 -9.92 -1.01 11.31
CA LEU A 529 -11.06 -0.64 10.47
C LEU A 529 -10.85 -0.92 8.97
N VAL A 530 -9.65 -1.34 8.56
CA VAL A 530 -9.37 -1.69 7.17
C VAL A 530 -10.24 -2.88 6.73
N LYS A 531 -10.67 -2.89 5.47
CA LYS A 531 -11.56 -3.92 4.91
C LYS A 531 -10.78 -5.13 4.37
N GLU A 532 -11.43 -6.28 4.32
CA GLU A 532 -10.91 -7.50 3.66
C GLU A 532 -9.52 -7.93 4.14
N ILE A 533 -9.30 -7.88 5.46
CA ILE A 533 -8.04 -8.29 6.07
C ILE A 533 -8.01 -9.81 6.19
N PRO A 534 -6.94 -10.49 5.75
CA PRO A 534 -6.87 -11.95 5.85
C PRO A 534 -6.65 -12.42 7.30
N ASP A 535 -7.28 -13.54 7.66
CA ASP A 535 -7.16 -14.15 9.00
C ASP A 535 -5.73 -14.60 9.34
N THR A 536 -4.87 -14.76 8.32
CA THR A 536 -3.45 -15.10 8.48
C THR A 536 -2.62 -13.93 9.01
N LEU A 537 -3.12 -12.69 8.93
CA LEU A 537 -2.47 -11.51 9.47
C LEU A 537 -2.72 -11.42 10.99
N VAL A 538 -1.78 -11.94 11.77
CA VAL A 538 -1.84 -11.93 13.24
C VAL A 538 -0.84 -10.96 13.86
N LYS A 539 -1.22 -10.42 15.01
CA LYS A 539 -0.40 -9.46 15.77
C LYS A 539 0.90 -10.12 16.27
N GLY A 540 2.00 -9.38 16.23
CA GLY A 540 3.34 -9.89 16.59
C GLY A 540 4.15 -10.44 15.42
N THR A 541 3.64 -10.39 14.18
CA THR A 541 4.36 -10.79 12.96
C THR A 541 5.00 -9.60 12.26
N HIS A 542 5.97 -9.87 11.38
CA HIS A 542 6.59 -8.83 10.55
C HIS A 542 5.61 -8.19 9.54
N SER A 543 4.64 -8.98 9.05
CA SER A 543 3.56 -8.49 8.19
C SER A 543 2.65 -7.51 8.93
N TRP A 544 2.39 -7.74 10.23
CA TRP A 544 1.66 -6.79 11.09
C TRP A 544 2.40 -5.46 11.25
N VAL A 545 3.72 -5.49 11.44
CA VAL A 545 4.56 -4.28 11.50
C VAL A 545 4.48 -3.50 10.19
N SER A 546 4.58 -4.19 9.05
CA SER A 546 4.48 -3.56 7.74
C SER A 546 3.10 -2.97 7.49
N PHE A 547 2.03 -3.68 7.88
CA PHE A 547 0.65 -3.24 7.74
C PHE A 547 0.31 -2.02 8.60
N THR A 548 0.64 -2.05 9.89
CA THR A 548 0.42 -0.91 10.80
C THR A 548 1.24 0.31 10.40
N THR A 549 2.47 0.12 9.92
CA THR A 549 3.27 1.20 9.32
C THR A 549 2.58 1.80 8.10
N ALA A 550 2.07 0.97 7.20
CA ALA A 550 1.35 1.43 6.01
C ALA A 550 0.12 2.25 6.38
N VAL A 551 -0.71 1.74 7.28
CA VAL A 551 -1.90 2.43 7.77
C VAL A 551 -1.53 3.77 8.39
N ALA A 552 -0.56 3.82 9.30
CA ALA A 552 -0.14 5.05 9.95
C ALA A 552 0.36 6.12 8.96
N ARG A 553 1.08 5.71 7.89
CA ARG A 553 1.50 6.62 6.82
C ARG A 553 0.32 7.18 6.04
N LEU A 554 -0.64 6.33 5.67
CA LEU A 554 -1.83 6.74 4.93
C LEU A 554 -2.74 7.64 5.78
N GLU A 555 -2.85 7.37 7.07
CA GLU A 555 -3.63 8.18 8.02
C GLU A 555 -2.97 9.51 8.34
N ALA A 556 -1.64 9.61 8.23
CA ALA A 556 -0.93 10.88 8.29
C ALA A 556 -1.10 11.70 7.00
N GLU A 557 -1.18 11.06 5.83
CA GLU A 557 -1.44 11.71 4.53
C GLU A 557 -2.91 12.14 4.40
N ALA A 558 -3.84 11.26 4.75
CA ALA A 558 -5.28 11.41 4.58
C ALA A 558 -6.04 10.74 5.75
N PRO A 559 -6.27 11.45 6.86
CA PRO A 559 -6.93 10.90 8.04
C PRO A 559 -8.32 10.31 7.75
N GLY A 560 -8.58 9.12 8.27
CA GLY A 560 -9.81 8.32 8.13
C GLY A 560 -9.91 7.53 6.82
N SER A 561 -8.98 7.71 5.88
CA SER A 561 -9.08 7.12 4.56
C SER A 561 -8.94 5.60 4.56
N THR A 562 -8.18 5.01 5.50
CA THR A 562 -7.91 3.56 5.48
C THR A 562 -9.14 2.73 5.80
N ASN A 563 -10.14 3.29 6.49
CA ASN A 563 -11.44 2.66 6.72
C ASN A 563 -12.21 2.38 5.41
N LYS A 564 -11.93 3.15 4.35
CA LYS A 564 -12.51 2.89 3.01
C LYS A 564 -11.65 1.97 2.15
N MET A 565 -10.45 1.61 2.60
CA MET A 565 -9.51 0.79 1.84
C MET A 565 -9.59 -0.68 2.21
N THR A 566 -9.29 -1.55 1.25
CA THR A 566 -9.00 -2.96 1.52
C THR A 566 -7.54 -3.15 1.93
N TYR A 567 -7.23 -4.27 2.59
CA TYR A 567 -5.86 -4.64 2.91
C TYR A 567 -4.93 -4.54 1.69
N ALA A 568 -5.36 -5.07 0.55
CA ALA A 568 -4.59 -5.03 -0.69
C ALA A 568 -4.31 -3.59 -1.16
N GLN A 569 -5.30 -2.69 -1.08
CA GLN A 569 -5.12 -1.28 -1.42
C GLN A 569 -4.11 -0.59 -0.49
N VAL A 570 -4.23 -0.82 0.83
CA VAL A 570 -3.28 -0.28 1.82
C VAL A 570 -1.85 -0.71 1.49
N MET A 571 -1.64 -2.01 1.24
CA MET A 571 -0.31 -2.53 0.99
C MET A 571 0.24 -2.14 -0.38
N MET A 572 -0.60 -2.00 -1.41
CA MET A 572 -0.19 -1.42 -2.70
C MET A 572 0.33 0.01 -2.54
N ARG A 573 -0.31 0.81 -1.69
CA ARG A 573 0.18 2.18 -1.41
C ARG A 573 1.42 2.18 -0.53
N ASN A 574 1.58 1.19 0.35
CA ASN A 574 2.80 1.05 1.14
C ASN A 574 4.06 0.97 0.26
N GLU A 575 3.97 0.31 -0.89
CA GLU A 575 5.05 0.20 -1.89
C GLU A 575 5.48 1.55 -2.51
N LEU A 576 4.71 2.62 -2.35
CA LEU A 576 5.07 3.98 -2.80
C LEU A 576 6.06 4.64 -1.84
N ALA A 577 7.25 4.95 -2.34
CA ALA A 577 8.35 5.49 -1.52
C ALA A 577 7.97 6.85 -0.92
N PRO A 578 8.39 7.13 0.33
CA PRO A 578 8.28 8.47 0.88
C PRO A 578 9.25 9.35 0.11
N ILE A 579 8.71 10.27 -0.68
CA ILE A 579 9.51 11.12 -1.56
C ILE A 579 9.87 12.44 -0.90
N THR A 580 9.14 12.85 0.14
CA THR A 580 9.45 14.05 0.93
C THR A 580 10.14 13.70 2.25
N LEU A 581 10.80 14.67 2.88
CA LEU A 581 11.39 14.48 4.20
C LEU A 581 10.32 14.24 5.28
N ALA A 582 9.16 14.92 5.17
CA ALA A 582 8.05 14.75 6.08
C ALA A 582 7.52 13.31 6.03
N ASP A 583 7.30 12.76 4.84
CA ASP A 583 6.83 11.39 4.67
C ASP A 583 7.83 10.37 5.23
N LYS A 584 9.14 10.60 5.05
CA LYS A 584 10.20 9.74 5.58
C LYS A 584 10.18 9.71 7.11
N LEU A 585 9.95 10.85 7.74
CA LEU A 585 9.84 10.96 9.20
C LEU A 585 8.57 10.30 9.73
N VAL A 586 7.44 10.47 9.04
CA VAL A 586 6.20 9.77 9.37
C VAL A 586 6.40 8.26 9.29
N GLU A 587 7.01 7.77 8.21
CA GLU A 587 7.33 6.35 8.04
C GLU A 587 8.27 5.84 9.15
N GLN A 588 9.32 6.58 9.47
CA GLN A 588 10.26 6.22 10.54
C GLN A 588 9.58 6.16 11.91
N GLN A 589 8.74 7.15 12.24
CA GLN A 589 8.00 7.17 13.51
C GLN A 589 7.03 5.99 13.59
N ALA A 590 6.26 5.76 12.54
CA ALA A 590 5.32 4.65 12.45
C ALA A 590 6.03 3.30 12.62
N GLN A 591 7.18 3.11 11.95
CA GLN A 591 8.01 1.91 12.10
C GLN A 591 8.53 1.76 13.52
N SER A 592 9.02 2.84 14.13
CA SER A 592 9.53 2.79 15.49
C SER A 592 8.45 2.39 16.49
N ASP A 593 7.22 2.89 16.34
CA ASP A 593 6.11 2.54 17.23
C ASP A 593 5.64 1.10 17.00
N ALA A 594 5.54 0.66 15.75
CA ALA A 594 5.22 -0.72 15.42
C ALA A 594 6.29 -1.72 15.93
N LEU A 595 7.57 -1.34 15.90
CA LEU A 595 8.67 -2.14 16.41
C LEU A 595 8.67 -2.25 17.94
N LYS A 596 8.25 -1.21 18.68
CA LYS A 596 8.07 -1.33 20.14
C LYS A 596 7.05 -2.42 20.46
N ASP A 597 5.89 -2.37 19.79
CA ASP A 597 4.81 -3.34 19.99
C ASP A 597 5.26 -4.76 19.62
N TRP A 598 5.93 -4.91 18.47
CA TRP A 598 6.49 -6.19 18.03
C TRP A 598 7.55 -6.71 19.01
N GLY A 599 8.42 -5.84 19.53
CA GLY A 599 9.49 -6.18 20.46
C GLY A 599 8.95 -6.74 21.79
N VAL A 600 7.90 -6.12 22.33
CA VAL A 600 7.20 -6.62 23.53
C VAL A 600 6.52 -7.96 23.24
N GLN A 601 5.81 -8.08 22.11
CA GLN A 601 5.08 -9.30 21.74
C GLN A 601 5.99 -10.50 21.40
N ASN A 602 7.25 -10.23 21.03
CA ASN A 602 8.25 -11.24 20.71
C ASN A 602 9.29 -11.46 21.81
N GLY A 603 9.11 -10.85 22.99
CA GLY A 603 10.01 -11.08 24.13
C GLY A 603 11.42 -10.51 23.93
N VAL A 604 11.55 -9.49 23.09
CA VAL A 604 12.79 -8.74 22.88
C VAL A 604 12.84 -7.53 23.82
N LEU A 605 11.67 -6.99 24.18
CA LEU A 605 11.48 -5.93 25.16
C LEU A 605 10.57 -6.41 26.30
N ASP A 606 10.87 -5.94 27.51
CA ASP A 606 9.94 -6.05 28.62
C ASP A 606 8.84 -4.99 28.46
N TRP A 607 7.59 -5.35 28.76
CA TRP A 607 6.50 -4.38 28.68
C TRP A 607 6.69 -3.26 29.72
N ASN A 608 6.46 -2.00 29.31
CA ASN A 608 6.42 -0.88 30.23
C ASN A 608 5.24 0.06 29.96
N SER A 609 4.59 0.55 31.04
CA SER A 609 3.38 1.38 30.94
C SER A 609 3.65 2.80 30.38
N THR A 610 4.91 3.24 30.40
CA THR A 610 5.34 4.54 29.88
C THR A 610 5.64 4.53 28.38
N ASP A 611 5.59 3.36 27.74
CA ASP A 611 5.99 3.11 26.35
C ASP A 611 7.37 3.72 25.99
N SER A 612 8.25 3.78 26.99
CA SER A 612 9.52 4.48 26.91
C SER A 612 10.69 3.49 26.92
N TYR A 613 11.38 3.34 25.80
CA TYR A 613 12.53 2.44 25.63
C TYR A 613 13.80 3.23 25.32
N SER A 614 14.97 2.69 25.67
CA SER A 614 16.25 3.31 25.32
C SER A 614 16.62 3.04 23.86
N GLU A 615 17.57 3.80 23.28
CA GLU A 615 18.08 3.49 21.94
C GLU A 615 18.82 2.15 21.89
N GLU A 616 19.40 1.70 23.00
CA GLU A 616 20.02 0.37 23.08
C GLU A 616 18.95 -0.72 22.93
N ASP A 617 17.81 -0.56 23.61
CA ASP A 617 16.68 -1.47 23.51
C ASP A 617 16.10 -1.48 22.09
N MET A 618 15.90 -0.31 21.50
CA MET A 618 15.42 -0.20 20.13
C MET A 618 16.42 -0.75 19.10
N ALA A 619 17.73 -0.65 19.35
CA ALA A 619 18.75 -1.28 18.50
C ALA A 619 18.67 -2.82 18.56
N LYS A 620 18.45 -3.40 19.75
CA LYS A 620 18.22 -4.85 19.92
C LYS A 620 16.97 -5.30 19.16
N VAL A 621 15.88 -4.53 19.25
CA VAL A 621 14.64 -4.80 18.51
C VAL A 621 14.85 -4.76 17.01
N ARG A 622 15.49 -3.71 16.47
CA ARG A 622 15.77 -3.61 15.03
C ARG A 622 16.65 -4.78 14.55
N ALA A 623 17.65 -5.18 15.34
CA ALA A 623 18.51 -6.32 15.00
C ALA A 623 17.75 -7.66 15.01
N ALA A 624 16.91 -7.90 16.03
CA ALA A 624 16.09 -9.11 16.11
C ALA A 624 15.04 -9.16 14.99
N PHE A 625 14.40 -8.03 14.71
CA PHE A 625 13.44 -7.90 13.61
C PHE A 625 14.11 -8.16 12.26
N LYS A 626 15.30 -7.57 12.04
CA LYS A 626 16.10 -7.80 10.84
C LYS A 626 16.42 -9.28 10.65
N ASP A 627 16.98 -9.94 11.67
CA ASP A 627 17.34 -11.36 11.59
C ASP A 627 16.11 -12.22 11.27
N GLN A 628 14.96 -11.93 11.89
CA GLN A 628 13.71 -12.62 11.57
C GLN A 628 13.32 -12.40 10.10
N VAL A 629 13.22 -11.15 9.63
CA VAL A 629 12.80 -10.84 8.24
C VAL A 629 13.76 -11.43 7.22
N ASP A 630 15.07 -11.32 7.44
CA ASP A 630 16.10 -11.85 6.53
C ASP A 630 15.97 -13.37 6.39
N ARG A 631 15.85 -14.10 7.52
CA ARG A 631 15.66 -15.57 7.51
C ARG A 631 14.38 -16.00 6.81
N LEU A 632 13.27 -15.31 7.08
CA LEU A 632 11.99 -15.62 6.44
C LEU A 632 12.05 -15.37 4.94
N ASN A 633 12.73 -14.30 4.50
CA ASN A 633 12.91 -14.01 3.09
C ASN A 633 13.85 -15.00 2.41
N GLU A 634 14.94 -15.39 3.06
CA GLU A 634 15.82 -16.46 2.57
C GLU A 634 15.06 -17.78 2.43
N ALA A 635 14.22 -18.12 3.40
CA ALA A 635 13.35 -19.29 3.37
C ALA A 635 12.33 -19.23 2.23
N SER A 636 11.66 -18.09 2.05
CA SER A 636 10.74 -17.84 0.94
C SER A 636 11.43 -18.03 -0.41
N ASN A 637 12.61 -17.41 -0.59
CA ASN A 637 13.41 -17.55 -1.80
C ASN A 637 13.90 -18.98 -2.02
N ALA A 638 14.23 -19.73 -0.96
CA ALA A 638 14.64 -21.12 -1.07
C ALA A 638 13.47 -22.01 -1.52
N PHE A 639 12.29 -21.81 -0.95
CA PHE A 639 11.07 -22.53 -1.31
C PHE A 639 10.50 -22.14 -2.68
N ALA A 640 10.74 -20.92 -3.14
CA ALA A 640 10.35 -20.50 -4.49
C ALA A 640 11.26 -21.06 -5.59
N LYS A 641 12.46 -21.57 -5.25
CA LYS A 641 13.38 -22.18 -6.21
C LYS A 641 12.91 -23.60 -6.54
N MET A 642 12.89 -23.94 -7.82
CA MET A 642 12.79 -25.32 -8.24
C MET A 642 14.10 -26.06 -7.92
N PRO A 643 14.05 -27.37 -7.58
CA PRO A 643 15.25 -28.17 -7.48
C PRO A 643 16.01 -28.14 -8.82
N PRO A 644 17.35 -28.19 -8.81
CA PRO A 644 18.10 -28.26 -10.06
C PRO A 644 17.71 -29.52 -10.83
N ASN A 645 17.53 -29.38 -12.15
CA ASN A 645 17.17 -30.47 -13.03
C ASN A 645 18.37 -30.87 -13.90
N LEU A 646 18.92 -32.07 -13.67
CA LEU A 646 20.08 -32.55 -14.41
C LEU A 646 19.79 -32.70 -15.92
N HIS A 647 18.56 -33.07 -16.29
CA HIS A 647 18.16 -33.20 -17.69
C HIS A 647 18.11 -31.83 -18.38
N ASP A 648 17.51 -30.82 -17.76
CA ASP A 648 17.44 -29.46 -18.33
C ASP A 648 18.83 -28.82 -18.43
N MET A 649 19.67 -28.99 -17.40
CA MET A 649 21.06 -28.53 -17.43
C MET A 649 21.87 -29.23 -18.53
N THR A 650 21.72 -30.54 -18.67
CA THR A 650 22.42 -31.30 -19.73
C THR A 650 21.89 -30.94 -21.12
N MET A 651 20.58 -30.72 -21.26
CA MET A 651 19.94 -30.27 -22.49
C MET A 651 20.45 -28.90 -22.94
N ALA A 652 20.46 -27.92 -22.02
CA ALA A 652 20.99 -26.58 -22.28
C ALA A 652 22.46 -26.64 -22.70
N TYR A 653 23.25 -27.46 -22.02
CA TYR A 653 24.67 -27.67 -22.33
C TYR A 653 24.90 -28.32 -23.70
N ILE A 654 24.14 -29.37 -24.07
CA ILE A 654 24.20 -29.97 -25.41
C ILE A 654 23.88 -28.94 -26.48
N LYS A 655 22.85 -28.11 -26.25
CA LYS A 655 22.37 -27.08 -27.18
C LYS A 655 23.36 -25.91 -27.34
N GLU A 656 24.03 -25.52 -26.26
CA GLU A 656 25.10 -24.53 -26.29
C GLU A 656 26.28 -25.01 -27.16
N LEU A 657 26.69 -26.27 -27.00
CA LEU A 657 27.75 -26.88 -27.81
C LEU A 657 27.32 -27.20 -29.25
N ASN A 658 26.02 -27.42 -29.47
CA ASN A 658 25.46 -27.86 -30.75
C ASN A 658 24.19 -27.05 -31.12
N PRO A 659 24.30 -25.75 -31.47
CA PRO A 659 23.13 -24.90 -31.73
C PRO A 659 22.26 -25.31 -32.92
N HIS A 660 22.77 -26.21 -33.77
CA HIS A 660 22.08 -26.74 -34.94
C HIS A 660 21.08 -27.86 -34.60
N LEU A 661 21.09 -28.39 -33.37
CA LEU A 661 20.16 -29.43 -32.92
C LEU A 661 18.90 -28.79 -32.29
N SER A 662 17.71 -29.28 -32.65
CA SER A 662 16.48 -28.94 -31.95
C SER A 662 16.34 -29.73 -30.64
N GLU A 663 15.52 -29.24 -29.70
CA GLU A 663 15.28 -29.97 -28.44
C GLU A 663 14.60 -31.31 -28.66
N GLU A 664 13.72 -31.41 -29.66
CA GLU A 664 13.10 -32.66 -30.08
C GLU A 664 14.15 -33.67 -30.53
N GLN A 665 15.14 -33.24 -31.32
CA GLN A 665 16.22 -34.11 -31.79
C GLN A 665 17.11 -34.59 -30.64
N ILE A 666 17.38 -33.76 -29.63
CA ILE A 666 18.20 -34.15 -28.47
C ILE A 666 17.45 -35.16 -27.59
N LYS A 667 16.11 -35.04 -27.47
CA LYS A 667 15.24 -35.95 -26.70
C LYS A 667 14.81 -37.21 -27.47
N GLN A 668 14.99 -37.24 -28.78
CA GLN A 668 14.53 -38.34 -29.63
C GLN A 668 15.33 -39.63 -29.34
N LYS A 669 14.63 -40.71 -29.00
CA LYS A 669 15.24 -42.01 -28.71
C LYS A 669 15.55 -42.79 -29.99
N VAL A 670 16.72 -42.52 -30.59
CA VAL A 670 17.14 -43.11 -31.88
C VAL A 670 18.52 -43.76 -31.86
N LEU A 671 19.23 -43.68 -30.73
CA LEU A 671 20.60 -44.17 -30.60
C LEU A 671 20.65 -45.60 -30.08
N THR A 672 21.21 -46.51 -30.85
CA THR A 672 21.44 -47.91 -30.43
C THR A 672 22.95 -48.18 -30.32
N PRO A 673 23.44 -48.82 -29.25
CA PRO A 673 24.84 -49.20 -29.14
C PRO A 673 25.25 -50.19 -30.24
N LYS A 674 26.47 -50.04 -30.77
CA LYS A 674 27.04 -50.95 -31.78
C LYS A 674 27.47 -52.30 -31.22
N GLU A 675 27.80 -52.34 -29.93
CA GLU A 675 28.20 -53.56 -29.22
C GLU A 675 27.23 -53.82 -28.05
N SER A 676 26.70 -55.04 -27.97
CA SER A 676 25.88 -55.46 -26.83
C SER A 676 26.76 -55.70 -25.61
N THR A 677 26.88 -54.72 -24.72
CA THR A 677 27.38 -54.97 -23.37
C THR A 677 26.26 -55.45 -22.44
N PHE A 678 26.61 -56.37 -21.56
CA PHE A 678 25.79 -57.23 -20.69
C PHE A 678 24.91 -56.49 -19.63
N PHE A 679 24.12 -55.50 -20.03
CA PHE A 679 23.10 -54.85 -19.18
C PHE A 679 21.71 -54.87 -19.84
N SER A 680 20.68 -54.95 -19.02
CA SER A 680 19.34 -55.48 -19.28
C SER A 680 18.41 -54.72 -20.24
N PHE A 681 18.90 -53.75 -21.04
CA PHE A 681 18.04 -52.91 -21.91
C PHE A 681 18.75 -52.50 -23.22
N PRO A 682 18.25 -52.86 -24.43
CA PRO A 682 18.99 -52.67 -25.69
C PRO A 682 18.73 -51.36 -26.47
N GLY A 683 18.24 -50.29 -25.82
CA GLY A 683 17.88 -49.04 -26.50
C GLY A 683 16.55 -49.12 -27.29
N PRO A 684 16.20 -48.10 -28.09
CA PRO A 684 17.00 -46.94 -28.45
C PRO A 684 17.04 -45.85 -27.37
N TYR A 685 18.16 -45.12 -27.29
CA TYR A 685 18.44 -44.03 -26.34
C TYR A 685 18.39 -42.67 -27.03
N SER A 686 18.20 -41.60 -26.27
CA SER A 686 18.37 -40.23 -26.76
C SER A 686 19.81 -39.72 -26.60
N LEU A 687 20.17 -38.62 -27.27
CA LEU A 687 21.44 -37.93 -27.03
C LEU A 687 21.54 -37.50 -25.57
N LEU A 688 20.43 -37.02 -25.00
CA LEU A 688 20.35 -36.65 -23.58
C LEU A 688 20.66 -37.84 -22.66
N ASP A 689 20.06 -39.01 -22.90
CA ASP A 689 20.31 -40.22 -22.10
C ASP A 689 21.79 -40.62 -22.11
N VAL A 690 22.44 -40.56 -23.27
CA VAL A 690 23.87 -40.89 -23.43
C VAL A 690 24.76 -39.91 -22.67
N PHE A 691 24.50 -38.61 -22.77
CA PHE A 691 25.27 -37.59 -22.06
C PHE A 691 25.11 -37.68 -20.54
N ILE A 692 23.89 -37.92 -20.03
CA ILE A 692 23.64 -38.08 -18.59
C ILE A 692 24.31 -39.35 -18.05
N HIS A 693 24.14 -40.48 -18.74
CA HIS A 693 24.68 -41.76 -18.30
C HIS A 693 26.22 -41.76 -18.25
N THR A 694 26.86 -41.23 -19.28
CA THR A 694 28.33 -41.10 -19.33
C THR A 694 28.86 -40.10 -18.30
N ALA A 695 28.13 -39.00 -18.05
CA ALA A 695 28.45 -38.05 -16.99
C ALA A 695 28.43 -38.69 -15.59
N GLN A 696 27.42 -39.51 -15.28
CA GLN A 696 27.31 -40.25 -14.00
C GLN A 696 28.44 -41.27 -13.82
N LEU A 697 28.83 -41.96 -14.90
CA LEU A 697 29.92 -42.94 -14.87
C LEU A 697 31.33 -42.31 -14.90
N HIS A 698 31.43 -40.98 -14.97
CA HIS A 698 32.70 -40.28 -15.16
C HIS A 698 33.47 -40.82 -16.38
N LYS A 699 32.77 -40.98 -17.52
CA LYS A 699 33.34 -41.43 -18.80
C LYS A 699 33.18 -40.36 -19.88
N GLU A 700 34.04 -40.38 -20.89
CA GLU A 700 33.85 -39.55 -22.09
C GLU A 700 32.63 -40.02 -22.89
N VAL A 701 31.89 -39.06 -23.46
CA VAL A 701 30.84 -39.36 -24.42
C VAL A 701 31.50 -39.80 -25.72
N ASP A 702 31.50 -41.10 -26.00
CA ASP A 702 31.94 -41.64 -27.28
C ASP A 702 30.74 -41.96 -28.17
N LEU A 703 30.32 -41.01 -28.99
CA LEU A 703 29.21 -41.22 -29.93
C LEU A 703 29.56 -42.23 -31.03
N HIS A 704 30.84 -42.59 -31.23
CA HIS A 704 31.22 -43.59 -32.23
C HIS A 704 30.78 -45.01 -31.85
N THR A 705 30.46 -45.27 -30.58
CA THR A 705 29.92 -46.56 -30.13
C THR A 705 28.42 -46.70 -30.38
N TYR A 706 27.75 -45.70 -30.97
CA TYR A 706 26.31 -45.69 -31.23
C TYR A 706 25.99 -45.55 -32.73
N THR A 707 24.80 -46.02 -33.13
CA THR A 707 24.19 -45.75 -34.44
C THR A 707 22.85 -45.06 -34.25
N SER A 708 22.61 -43.98 -35.00
CA SER A 708 21.30 -43.33 -35.07
C SER A 708 20.39 -44.05 -36.07
N SER A 709 19.15 -44.34 -35.69
CA SER A 709 18.09 -44.78 -36.60
C SER A 709 17.43 -43.64 -37.38
N ASP A 710 17.65 -42.39 -36.97
CA ASP A 710 17.22 -41.19 -37.69
C ASP A 710 18.37 -40.62 -38.54
N LYS A 711 18.13 -40.53 -39.85
CA LYS A 711 19.10 -40.03 -40.84
C LYS A 711 19.35 -38.52 -40.73
N ASN A 712 18.49 -37.79 -40.01
CA ASN A 712 18.64 -36.36 -39.77
C ASN A 712 19.54 -36.05 -38.56
N ILE A 713 20.01 -37.08 -37.83
CA ILE A 713 20.93 -36.94 -36.70
C ILE A 713 22.26 -37.60 -37.06
N ASP A 714 23.18 -36.81 -37.62
CA ASP A 714 24.54 -37.26 -37.94
C ASP A 714 25.46 -37.12 -36.72
N LEU A 715 25.72 -38.24 -36.04
CA LEU A 715 26.54 -38.30 -34.83
C LEU A 715 27.98 -37.80 -35.03
N SER A 716 28.50 -37.77 -36.26
CA SER A 716 29.85 -37.26 -36.54
C SER A 716 29.93 -35.73 -36.50
N THR A 717 28.78 -35.04 -36.60
CA THR A 717 28.68 -33.57 -36.57
C THR A 717 28.43 -33.02 -35.17
N ILE A 718 28.15 -33.89 -34.20
CA ILE A 718 27.85 -33.51 -32.82
C ILE A 718 29.15 -33.38 -32.03
N THR A 719 29.38 -32.20 -31.50
CA THR A 719 30.50 -31.91 -30.61
C THR A 719 30.21 -32.49 -29.23
N ALA A 720 31.10 -33.37 -28.77
CA ALA A 720 31.15 -33.89 -27.41
C ALA A 720 32.40 -33.33 -26.67
N PRO A 721 32.26 -32.91 -25.40
CA PRO A 721 33.36 -32.28 -24.66
C PRO A 721 34.46 -33.28 -24.25
N LYS A 722 35.70 -32.79 -24.14
CA LYS A 722 36.84 -33.52 -23.55
C LYS A 722 36.96 -33.28 -22.04
N PHE A 723 37.47 -34.30 -21.36
CA PHE A 723 37.37 -34.59 -19.92
C PHE A 723 38.12 -33.65 -18.96
N GLU A 724 37.88 -32.33 -18.97
CA GLU A 724 38.30 -31.47 -17.84
C GLU A 724 37.11 -31.22 -16.90
N LYS A 725 36.94 -32.15 -15.95
CA LYS A 725 36.06 -32.09 -14.76
C LYS A 725 34.61 -31.62 -15.03
N ASN A 726 33.78 -32.55 -15.51
CA ASN A 726 32.30 -32.52 -15.63
C ASN A 726 31.64 -31.23 -15.11
N PHE A 727 31.65 -30.19 -15.93
CA PHE A 727 31.04 -28.89 -15.63
C PHE A 727 29.57 -29.06 -15.20
N VAL A 728 28.80 -29.84 -15.97
CA VAL A 728 27.38 -30.11 -15.67
C VAL A 728 27.20 -30.81 -14.33
N ASN A 729 27.97 -31.87 -14.02
CA ASN A 729 27.83 -32.59 -12.74
C ASN A 729 28.31 -31.74 -11.55
N SER A 730 29.38 -30.95 -11.72
CA SER A 730 29.89 -30.08 -10.66
C SER A 730 28.95 -28.90 -10.37
N HIS A 731 28.36 -28.31 -11.41
CA HIS A 731 27.34 -27.26 -11.29
C HIS A 731 26.02 -27.83 -10.75
N PHE A 732 25.62 -29.03 -11.17
CA PHE A 732 24.45 -29.72 -10.66
C PHE A 732 24.63 -30.08 -9.18
N GLU A 733 25.70 -30.77 -8.78
CA GLU A 733 25.94 -31.15 -7.37
C GLU A 733 26.15 -29.91 -6.48
N GLY A 734 26.82 -28.87 -7.00
CA GLY A 734 26.94 -27.58 -6.33
C GLY A 734 25.59 -26.91 -6.12
N GLY A 735 24.76 -26.85 -7.18
CA GLY A 735 23.40 -26.30 -7.13
C GLY A 735 22.45 -27.12 -6.24
N LEU A 736 22.57 -28.45 -6.27
CA LEU A 736 21.77 -29.37 -5.47
C LEU A 736 22.08 -29.20 -3.99
N ARG A 737 23.37 -29.10 -3.64
CA ARG A 737 23.77 -28.79 -2.26
C ARG A 737 23.19 -27.45 -1.80
N VAL A 738 23.32 -26.39 -2.60
CA VAL A 738 22.76 -25.05 -2.26
C VAL A 738 21.24 -25.10 -2.10
N TYR A 739 20.55 -25.85 -2.97
CA TYR A 739 19.10 -26.06 -2.88
C TYR A 739 18.71 -26.80 -1.59
N LEU A 740 19.36 -27.92 -1.29
CA LEU A 740 19.09 -28.74 -0.09
C LEU A 740 19.39 -27.96 1.18
N ASP A 741 20.55 -27.28 1.25
CA ASP A 741 20.93 -26.44 2.40
C ASP A 741 19.89 -25.32 2.62
N GLY A 742 19.48 -24.65 1.53
CA GLY A 742 18.45 -23.61 1.58
C GLY A 742 17.08 -24.14 2.00
N PHE A 743 16.70 -25.34 1.56
CA PHE A 743 15.43 -25.98 1.94
C PHE A 743 15.39 -26.34 3.42
N GLU A 744 16.48 -26.89 3.97
CA GLU A 744 16.60 -27.21 5.39
C GLU A 744 16.54 -25.95 6.26
N GLN A 745 17.29 -24.90 5.90
CA GLN A 745 17.23 -23.59 6.58
C GLN A 745 15.85 -22.94 6.47
N GLY A 746 15.20 -23.10 5.31
CA GLY A 746 13.84 -22.62 5.08
C GLY A 746 12.82 -23.34 5.98
N THR A 747 12.94 -24.66 6.10
CA THR A 747 12.13 -25.49 7.00
C THR A 747 12.31 -25.07 8.45
N GLN A 748 13.56 -24.83 8.89
CA GLN A 748 13.82 -24.35 10.24
C GLN A 748 13.14 -23.00 10.52
N SER A 749 13.30 -22.06 9.58
CA SER A 749 12.71 -20.72 9.68
C SER A 749 11.17 -20.78 9.68
N GLN A 750 10.59 -21.70 8.92
CA GLN A 750 9.15 -21.95 8.92
C GLN A 750 8.65 -22.42 10.28
N VAL A 751 9.27 -23.45 10.87
CA VAL A 751 8.84 -23.95 12.18
C VAL A 751 8.97 -22.87 13.26
N LYS A 752 10.07 -22.12 13.26
CA LYS A 752 10.27 -20.96 14.14
C LYS A 752 9.17 -19.92 13.98
N HIS A 753 8.82 -19.60 12.74
CA HIS A 753 7.75 -18.65 12.43
C HIS A 753 6.39 -19.15 12.93
N LEU A 754 6.05 -20.41 12.66
CA LEU A 754 4.79 -21.04 13.09
C LEU A 754 4.63 -21.02 14.61
N ILE A 755 5.69 -21.30 15.36
CA ILE A 755 5.63 -21.24 16.84
C ILE A 755 5.54 -19.79 17.31
N SER A 756 6.30 -18.86 16.72
CA SER A 756 6.30 -17.45 17.13
C SER A 756 4.96 -16.73 16.93
N LYS A 757 4.15 -17.16 15.95
CA LYS A 757 2.83 -16.58 15.65
C LYS A 757 1.68 -17.16 16.48
N LEU A 758 1.94 -18.18 17.31
CA LEU A 758 0.92 -18.73 18.21
C LEU A 758 0.47 -17.67 19.24
N PRO A 759 -0.78 -17.78 19.76
CA PRO A 759 -1.21 -17.01 20.91
C PRO A 759 -0.24 -17.14 22.09
N LEU A 760 -0.12 -16.09 22.90
CA LEU A 760 0.83 -16.03 24.02
C LEU A 760 0.76 -17.25 24.95
N GLU A 761 -0.45 -17.69 25.31
CA GLU A 761 -0.64 -18.85 26.19
C GLU A 761 0.03 -20.12 25.63
N ASP A 762 -0.09 -20.35 24.33
CA ASP A 762 0.48 -21.53 23.68
C ASP A 762 1.99 -21.44 23.55
N ARG A 763 2.52 -20.25 23.29
CA ARG A 763 3.97 -20.01 23.32
C ARG A 763 4.51 -20.29 24.71
N LYS A 764 3.85 -19.82 25.77
CA LYS A 764 4.25 -20.11 27.16
C LYS A 764 4.20 -21.60 27.47
N ILE A 765 3.18 -22.31 27.00
CA ILE A 765 3.08 -23.77 27.17
C ILE A 765 4.29 -24.46 26.53
N ILE A 766 4.65 -24.13 25.30
CA ILE A 766 5.79 -24.74 24.60
C ILE A 766 7.12 -24.37 25.27
N GLU A 767 7.33 -23.09 25.59
CA GLU A 767 8.62 -22.55 26.04
C GLU A 767 8.93 -22.90 27.50
N HIS A 768 7.93 -22.88 28.40
CA HIS A 768 8.14 -23.15 29.83
C HIS A 768 7.85 -24.60 30.23
N GLY A 769 7.13 -25.36 29.41
CA GLY A 769 6.85 -26.76 29.70
C GLY A 769 8.02 -27.69 29.41
N LYS A 770 7.93 -28.92 29.95
CA LYS A 770 8.81 -30.02 29.56
C LYS A 770 8.33 -30.57 28.23
N ILE A 771 9.17 -30.52 27.20
CA ILE A 771 8.74 -30.92 25.86
C ILE A 771 9.22 -32.32 25.47
N SER A 772 8.45 -32.99 24.63
CA SER A 772 8.87 -34.16 23.88
C SER A 772 8.43 -34.01 22.43
N VAL A 773 9.31 -34.41 21.50
CA VAL A 773 9.08 -34.31 20.06
C VAL A 773 8.99 -35.71 19.49
N SER A 774 7.98 -35.97 18.67
CA SER A 774 7.68 -37.30 18.15
C SER A 774 7.12 -37.26 16.72
N LYS A 775 7.16 -38.41 16.05
CA LYS A 775 6.48 -38.65 14.78
C LYS A 775 5.38 -39.70 14.96
N GLU A 776 4.31 -39.59 14.19
CA GLU A 776 3.27 -40.63 14.14
C GLU A 776 3.68 -41.73 13.13
N VAL A 777 3.58 -42.98 13.58
CA VAL A 777 3.86 -44.18 12.78
C VAL A 777 2.63 -45.07 12.77
N ASP A 778 2.18 -45.42 11.57
CA ASP A 778 1.18 -46.45 11.32
C ASP A 778 1.87 -47.81 11.38
N VAL A 779 1.43 -48.65 12.30
CA VAL A 779 1.89 -50.03 12.43
C VAL A 779 0.82 -50.94 11.85
N THR A 780 1.18 -51.68 10.81
CA THR A 780 0.29 -52.67 10.18
C THR A 780 0.94 -54.04 10.14
N TYR A 781 0.12 -55.08 10.20
CA TYR A 781 0.60 -56.46 10.07
C TYR A 781 0.08 -57.07 8.77
N THR A 782 1.00 -57.64 7.98
CA THR A 782 0.64 -58.40 6.78
C THR A 782 -0.26 -59.59 7.15
N PRO A 783 -1.36 -59.82 6.42
CA PRO A 783 -2.18 -61.02 6.62
C PRO A 783 -1.31 -62.28 6.51
N TYR A 784 -1.51 -63.24 7.41
CA TYR A 784 -0.83 -64.54 7.49
C TYR A 784 0.66 -64.57 7.93
N SER A 785 1.52 -63.64 7.51
CA SER A 785 2.96 -63.69 7.88
C SER A 785 3.31 -62.97 9.19
N GLN A 786 2.39 -62.16 9.75
CA GLN A 786 2.58 -61.37 10.98
C GLN A 786 3.85 -60.50 10.95
N ILE A 787 4.32 -60.12 9.76
CA ILE A 787 5.46 -59.20 9.62
C ILE A 787 4.92 -57.81 9.95
N GLN A 788 5.60 -57.16 10.89
CA GLN A 788 5.30 -55.79 11.26
C GLN A 788 5.82 -54.86 10.16
N GLU A 789 4.92 -54.11 9.56
CA GLU A 789 5.24 -53.00 8.67
C GLU A 789 5.04 -51.70 9.44
N GLN A 790 6.04 -50.84 9.40
CA GLN A 790 6.00 -49.51 10.00
C GLN A 790 6.05 -48.48 8.87
N LYS A 791 5.04 -47.63 8.82
CA LYS A 791 4.99 -46.55 7.84
C LYS A 791 4.75 -45.24 8.58
N ASP A 792 5.56 -44.24 8.27
CA ASP A 792 5.31 -42.90 8.79
C ASP A 792 3.93 -42.41 8.30
N SER A 793 3.06 -42.01 9.23
CA SER A 793 1.68 -41.59 8.91
C SER A 793 1.63 -40.28 8.10
N SER A 794 2.70 -39.49 8.20
CA SER A 794 2.96 -38.27 7.42
C SER A 794 4.46 -38.06 7.28
N THR A 795 4.92 -37.54 6.14
CA THR A 795 6.32 -37.13 5.90
C THR A 795 6.59 -35.70 6.36
N THR A 796 5.55 -34.91 6.61
CA THR A 796 5.65 -33.45 6.86
C THR A 796 5.19 -33.02 8.25
N SER A 797 4.75 -33.98 9.09
CA SER A 797 4.18 -33.70 10.39
C SER A 797 5.06 -34.16 11.55
N VAL A 798 5.23 -33.27 12.54
CA VAL A 798 5.88 -33.54 13.83
C VAL A 798 4.91 -33.17 14.96
N PHE A 799 4.94 -33.94 16.04
CA PHE A 799 4.13 -33.74 17.23
C PHE A 799 4.98 -33.27 18.40
N VAL A 800 4.60 -32.14 19.00
CA VAL A 800 5.23 -31.56 20.18
C VAL A 800 4.27 -31.70 21.35
N GLN A 801 4.67 -32.48 22.36
CA GLN A 801 3.93 -32.54 23.62
C GLN A 801 4.65 -31.73 24.68
N SER A 802 3.91 -30.86 25.35
CA SER A 802 4.42 -30.06 26.46
C SER A 802 3.69 -30.39 27.75
N GLU A 803 4.44 -30.82 28.76
CA GLU A 803 3.96 -31.02 30.13
C GLU A 803 4.15 -29.72 30.93
N VAL A 804 3.04 -29.13 31.39
CA VAL A 804 3.02 -27.93 32.22
C VAL A 804 2.30 -28.20 33.54
N VAL A 805 2.64 -27.43 34.58
CA VAL A 805 1.94 -27.47 35.87
C VAL A 805 1.04 -26.25 35.95
N ASP A 806 -0.27 -26.47 36.11
CA ASP A 806 -1.23 -25.37 36.26
C ASP A 806 -1.06 -24.66 37.62
N ALA A 807 -1.68 -23.48 37.76
CA ALA A 807 -1.60 -22.69 39.00
C ALA A 807 -2.14 -23.39 40.25
N ARG A 808 -2.85 -24.53 40.09
CA ARG A 808 -3.37 -25.37 41.18
C ARG A 808 -2.47 -26.57 41.48
N GLY A 809 -1.33 -26.68 40.80
CA GLY A 809 -0.37 -27.77 40.97
C GLY A 809 -0.69 -29.03 40.15
N ASN A 810 -1.69 -29.00 39.25
CA ASN A 810 -2.02 -30.16 38.43
C ASN A 810 -1.14 -30.20 37.18
N LYS A 811 -0.60 -31.37 36.88
CA LYS A 811 0.11 -31.60 35.61
C LYS A 811 -0.91 -31.71 34.48
N ARG A 812 -0.67 -30.95 33.40
CA ARG A 812 -1.42 -31.03 32.15
C ARG A 812 -0.45 -31.22 30.99
N THR A 813 -0.85 -32.03 30.03
CA THR A 813 -0.11 -32.22 28.77
C THR A 813 -0.89 -31.55 27.66
N HIS A 814 -0.19 -30.83 26.79
CA HIS A 814 -0.75 -30.24 25.58
C HIS A 814 0.03 -30.71 24.37
N THR A 815 -0.67 -31.25 23.38
CA THR A 815 -0.08 -31.75 22.14
C THR A 815 -0.34 -30.78 21.00
N TYR A 816 0.70 -30.49 20.23
CA TYR A 816 0.65 -29.67 19.03
C TYR A 816 1.17 -30.49 17.84
N GLU A 817 0.47 -30.42 16.71
CA GLU A 817 0.91 -30.95 15.43
C GLU A 817 1.41 -29.78 14.58
N ILE A 818 2.66 -29.87 14.11
CA ILE A 818 3.27 -28.95 13.16
C ILE A 818 3.34 -29.68 11.83
N ASP A 819 2.76 -29.10 10.77
CA ASP A 819 2.78 -29.65 9.41
C ASP A 819 3.44 -28.64 8.46
N SER A 820 4.62 -28.99 7.94
CA SER A 820 5.42 -28.10 7.09
C SER A 820 4.76 -27.83 5.74
N ALA A 821 4.26 -28.86 5.05
CA ALA A 821 3.62 -28.71 3.74
C ALA A 821 2.32 -27.89 3.82
N LYS A 822 1.53 -28.09 4.88
CA LYS A 822 0.31 -27.29 5.10
C LYS A 822 0.60 -25.89 5.66
N ASN A 823 1.81 -25.63 6.13
CA ASN A 823 2.18 -24.40 6.84
C ASN A 823 1.31 -24.10 8.06
N THR A 824 1.03 -25.13 8.88
CA THR A 824 0.14 -25.01 10.04
C THR A 824 0.74 -25.58 11.31
N ILE A 825 0.33 -24.99 12.43
CA ILE A 825 0.48 -25.55 13.77
C ILE A 825 -0.91 -25.60 14.41
N ARG A 826 -1.31 -26.75 14.96
CA ARG A 826 -2.63 -26.94 15.56
C ARG A 826 -2.57 -27.78 16.83
N LYS A 827 -3.47 -27.50 17.77
CA LYS A 827 -3.66 -28.33 18.96
C LYS A 827 -4.27 -29.68 18.60
N ARG A 828 -3.82 -30.72 19.29
CA ARG A 828 -4.32 -32.10 19.18
C ARG A 828 -4.69 -32.64 20.56
N PRO A 829 -5.78 -32.12 21.16
CA PRO A 829 -6.21 -32.54 22.49
C PRO A 829 -6.56 -34.04 22.56
N ASP A 830 -6.90 -34.64 21.41
CA ASP A 830 -7.10 -36.07 21.25
C ASP A 830 -5.83 -36.91 21.52
N LEU A 831 -4.65 -36.29 21.52
CA LEU A 831 -3.36 -36.93 21.77
C LEU A 831 -2.73 -36.57 23.13
N ASP A 832 -3.39 -35.75 23.97
CA ASP A 832 -2.81 -35.29 25.24
C ASP A 832 -2.51 -36.42 26.23
N ASP A 833 -3.30 -37.50 26.19
CA ASP A 833 -3.08 -38.70 27.02
C ASP A 833 -2.19 -39.76 26.33
N THR A 834 -1.79 -39.55 25.08
CA THR A 834 -0.96 -40.49 24.32
C THR A 834 0.50 -40.29 24.67
N ARG A 835 1.19 -41.34 25.13
CA ARG A 835 2.61 -41.23 25.51
C ARG A 835 3.54 -41.64 24.36
N PRO A 836 4.48 -40.77 23.94
CA PRO A 836 5.53 -41.14 23.03
C PRO A 836 6.40 -42.24 23.63
N GLY A 837 6.69 -43.26 22.84
CA GLY A 837 7.43 -44.41 23.32
C GLY A 837 7.80 -45.39 22.22
N PRO A 838 8.52 -46.47 22.56
CA PRO A 838 8.76 -47.55 21.63
C PRO A 838 7.43 -48.20 21.25
N ILE A 839 7.33 -48.67 20.01
CA ILE A 839 6.15 -49.39 19.53
C ILE A 839 5.99 -50.68 20.35
N PRO A 840 4.86 -50.90 21.04
CA PRO A 840 4.60 -52.12 21.79
C PRO A 840 4.51 -53.34 20.87
N ASP A 841 4.97 -54.51 21.34
CA ASP A 841 4.78 -55.80 20.66
C ASP A 841 3.39 -56.39 21.00
N ASP A 842 2.32 -55.64 20.70
CA ASP A 842 0.94 -56.03 21.02
C ASP A 842 0.15 -56.56 19.80
N LYS A 843 0.82 -56.74 18.65
CA LYS A 843 0.30 -57.31 17.38
C LYS A 843 -1.03 -56.71 16.92
N ARG A 844 -1.22 -55.40 17.10
CA ARG A 844 -2.42 -54.67 16.65
C ARG A 844 -2.09 -53.59 15.65
N ASN A 845 -2.98 -53.41 14.68
CA ASN A 845 -2.90 -52.25 13.81
C ASN A 845 -3.26 -51.01 14.63
N ALA A 846 -2.30 -50.11 14.80
CA ALA A 846 -2.47 -48.91 15.61
C ALA A 846 -1.48 -47.82 15.16
N LYS A 847 -1.80 -46.59 15.58
CA LYS A 847 -0.94 -45.43 15.43
C LYS A 847 -0.16 -45.22 16.70
N HIS A 848 1.14 -44.96 16.58
CA HIS A 848 2.01 -44.72 17.72
C HIS A 848 2.81 -43.44 17.53
N LEU A 849 2.98 -42.68 18.62
CA LEU A 849 3.92 -41.58 18.69
C LEU A 849 5.31 -42.14 19.05
N VAL A 850 6.25 -42.02 18.12
CA VAL A 850 7.63 -42.49 18.29
C VAL A 850 8.54 -41.28 18.52
N PRO A 851 9.39 -41.27 19.57
CA PRO A 851 10.29 -40.15 19.85
C PRO A 851 11.19 -39.80 18.66
N LEU A 852 11.37 -38.50 18.42
CA LEU A 852 12.17 -37.95 17.35
C LEU A 852 13.23 -37.01 17.93
N VAL A 853 14.50 -37.38 17.74
CA VAL A 853 15.66 -36.62 18.24
C VAL A 853 16.44 -36.08 17.04
N PRO A 854 16.59 -34.75 16.90
CA PRO A 854 17.34 -34.13 15.81
C PRO A 854 18.83 -34.41 15.88
N ASP A 855 19.52 -34.15 14.78
CA ASP A 855 20.97 -34.19 14.70
C ASP A 855 21.52 -32.80 15.06
N GLY A 856 22.11 -32.65 16.24
CA GLY A 856 22.62 -31.37 16.73
C GLY A 856 23.21 -31.44 18.13
N ASP A 857 24.01 -30.43 18.50
CA ASP A 857 24.57 -30.29 19.83
C ASP A 857 23.66 -29.37 20.67
N TYR A 858 22.93 -29.96 21.62
CA TYR A 858 22.00 -29.24 22.48
C TYR A 858 22.37 -29.45 23.94
N LYS A 859 22.09 -28.45 24.77
CA LYS A 859 22.22 -28.59 26.22
C LYS A 859 21.31 -29.72 26.71
N GLU A 860 21.80 -30.52 27.66
CA GLU A 860 21.06 -31.66 28.24
C GLU A 860 19.66 -31.28 28.76
N ASN A 861 19.50 -30.02 29.19
CA ASN A 861 18.26 -29.49 29.74
C ASN A 861 17.38 -28.72 28.73
N VAL A 862 17.67 -28.72 27.42
CA VAL A 862 16.90 -27.97 26.41
C VAL A 862 15.41 -28.32 26.42
N LEU A 863 15.07 -29.60 26.68
CA LEU A 863 13.69 -30.10 26.74
C LEU A 863 13.06 -29.99 28.14
N SER A 864 13.82 -29.56 29.13
CA SER A 864 13.33 -29.42 30.52
C SER A 864 12.42 -28.19 30.67
N PRO A 865 11.60 -28.13 31.75
CA PRO A 865 10.88 -26.92 32.09
C PRO A 865 11.83 -25.73 32.27
N TRP A 866 11.46 -24.59 31.69
CA TRP A 866 12.18 -23.32 31.90
C TRP A 866 11.37 -22.46 32.87
N PRO A 867 12.02 -21.68 33.76
CA PRO A 867 11.29 -20.83 34.69
C PRO A 867 10.46 -19.79 33.94
N ASP A 868 9.20 -19.60 34.36
CA ASP A 868 8.38 -18.44 33.94
C ASP A 868 8.68 -17.30 34.93
N ASN A 869 9.54 -16.38 34.52
CA ASN A 869 10.02 -15.30 35.39
C ASN A 869 9.09 -14.08 35.40
N SER A 870 7.99 -14.05 34.64
CA SER A 870 7.05 -12.92 34.69
C SER A 870 5.65 -13.18 34.12
N THR A 871 4.67 -12.46 34.65
CA THR A 871 3.28 -12.49 34.18
C THR A 871 3.04 -11.63 32.94
N HIS A 872 3.96 -10.71 32.60
CA HIS A 872 3.78 -9.72 31.54
C HIS A 872 4.75 -9.86 30.34
N ASP A 873 5.69 -10.80 30.37
CA ASP A 873 6.63 -10.95 29.26
C ASP A 873 6.22 -12.09 28.31
N ALA A 874 6.43 -11.84 27.01
CA ALA A 874 6.37 -12.88 25.99
C ALA A 874 7.70 -13.65 25.95
N PRO A 875 7.68 -14.97 25.72
CA PRO A 875 8.92 -15.70 25.46
C PRO A 875 9.46 -15.37 24.06
N ASN A 876 10.78 -15.26 23.87
CA ASN A 876 11.37 -15.10 22.53
C ASN A 876 11.38 -16.42 21.74
N SER A 877 10.19 -16.86 21.33
CA SER A 877 9.98 -18.17 20.73
C SER A 877 10.71 -18.36 19.41
N PHE A 878 10.85 -17.32 18.59
CA PHE A 878 11.53 -17.42 17.30
C PHE A 878 13.03 -17.75 17.46
N SER A 879 13.66 -17.20 18.51
CA SER A 879 15.10 -17.33 18.78
C SER A 879 15.43 -18.35 19.87
N SER A 880 14.43 -19.06 20.40
CA SER A 880 14.59 -20.01 21.50
C SER A 880 15.36 -21.28 21.09
N GLU A 881 16.26 -21.77 21.96
CA GLU A 881 16.95 -23.06 21.79
C GLU A 881 15.95 -24.23 21.72
N LYS A 882 14.82 -24.13 22.43
CA LYS A 882 13.77 -25.15 22.43
C LYS A 882 13.04 -25.21 21.09
N THR A 883 12.73 -24.05 20.52
CA THR A 883 12.17 -23.94 19.17
C THR A 883 13.16 -24.41 18.11
N GLN A 884 14.46 -24.11 18.26
CA GLN A 884 15.50 -24.63 17.37
C GLN A 884 15.52 -26.17 17.36
N TYR A 885 15.44 -26.82 18.53
CA TYR A 885 15.35 -28.28 18.62
C TYR A 885 14.14 -28.84 17.85
N ILE A 886 12.96 -28.22 17.98
CA ILE A 886 11.75 -28.64 17.26
C ILE A 886 11.93 -28.46 15.75
N ALA A 887 12.52 -27.34 15.32
CA ALA A 887 12.82 -27.03 13.93
C ALA A 887 13.77 -28.05 13.29
N ASP A 888 14.83 -28.44 14.00
CA ASP A 888 15.78 -29.45 13.53
C ASP A 888 15.16 -30.85 13.50
N ALA A 889 14.24 -31.13 14.42
CA ALA A 889 13.49 -32.38 14.40
C ALA A 889 12.60 -32.46 13.15
N MET A 890 11.98 -31.34 12.74
CA MET A 890 11.25 -31.25 11.47
C MET A 890 12.16 -31.48 10.26
N VAL A 891 13.35 -30.87 10.22
CA VAL A 891 14.33 -31.11 9.14
C VAL A 891 14.69 -32.60 9.05
N LYS A 892 15.00 -33.23 10.18
CA LYS A 892 15.29 -34.67 10.25
C LYS A 892 14.10 -35.53 9.82
N LYS A 893 12.88 -35.10 10.14
CA LYS A 893 11.64 -35.79 9.76
C LYS A 893 11.42 -35.75 8.24
N ILE A 894 11.58 -34.58 7.62
CA ILE A 894 11.45 -34.42 6.18
C ILE A 894 12.57 -35.17 5.45
N ASN A 895 13.80 -35.14 6.00
CA ASN A 895 14.97 -35.83 5.47
C ASN A 895 15.17 -35.55 3.97
N ILE A 896 15.14 -34.28 3.55
CA ILE A 896 15.19 -33.90 2.13
C ILE A 896 16.45 -34.42 1.43
N ARG A 897 17.57 -34.56 2.17
CA ARG A 897 18.81 -35.15 1.66
C ARG A 897 18.71 -36.64 1.34
N GLY A 898 17.80 -37.37 1.99
CA GLY A 898 17.50 -38.77 1.66
C GLY A 898 16.98 -38.94 0.23
N TYR A 899 16.47 -37.87 -0.38
CA TYR A 899 15.99 -37.83 -1.76
C TYR A 899 17.03 -37.33 -2.76
N ALA A 900 18.28 -37.06 -2.34
CA ALA A 900 19.31 -36.53 -3.23
C ALA A 900 19.64 -37.47 -4.40
N ASP A 901 19.66 -38.78 -4.15
CA ASP A 901 19.84 -39.79 -5.22
C ASP A 901 18.68 -39.82 -6.21
N GLU A 902 17.47 -39.54 -5.74
CA GLU A 902 16.28 -39.46 -6.59
C GLU A 902 16.29 -38.17 -7.41
N LEU A 903 16.73 -37.03 -6.83
CA LEU A 903 16.87 -35.72 -7.49
C LEU A 903 17.97 -35.70 -8.57
N ARG A 904 18.96 -36.58 -8.47
CA ARG A 904 19.98 -36.79 -9.51
C ARG A 904 19.38 -37.28 -10.84
N GLY A 905 18.18 -37.86 -10.80
CA GLY A 905 17.49 -38.41 -11.96
C GLY A 905 18.20 -39.66 -12.50
N THR A 906 17.49 -40.78 -12.55
CA THR A 906 17.92 -41.92 -13.35
C THR A 906 17.49 -41.70 -14.81
N THR A 907 18.35 -42.08 -15.76
CA THR A 907 18.00 -42.13 -17.18
C THR A 907 16.82 -43.10 -17.41
N THR A 908 16.29 -43.18 -18.63
CA THR A 908 15.05 -43.89 -19.04
C THR A 908 14.91 -45.41 -18.75
N PHE A 909 15.58 -45.93 -17.74
CA PHE A 909 15.53 -47.32 -17.28
C PHE A 909 14.21 -47.74 -16.63
N ASP A 910 13.28 -46.84 -16.26
CA ASP A 910 11.97 -47.22 -15.68
C ASP A 910 10.81 -46.27 -16.07
N GLY A 911 9.94 -46.69 -17.02
CA GLY A 911 8.56 -46.20 -17.18
C GLY A 911 8.27 -45.00 -18.10
N GLU A 912 7.07 -44.99 -18.73
CA GLU A 912 6.57 -43.97 -19.69
C GLU A 912 6.07 -42.66 -19.06
N VAL A 913 6.06 -42.56 -17.72
CA VAL A 913 5.97 -41.27 -17.02
C VAL A 913 7.35 -41.03 -16.42
N PRO A 914 8.04 -39.92 -16.73
CA PRO A 914 9.35 -39.70 -16.18
C PRO A 914 9.26 -39.67 -14.65
N PHE A 915 9.99 -40.57 -13.98
CA PHE A 915 10.02 -40.68 -12.52
C PHE A 915 10.32 -39.32 -11.85
N TYR A 916 11.10 -38.45 -12.51
CA TYR A 916 11.38 -37.10 -12.06
C TYR A 916 10.13 -36.21 -11.94
N GLN A 917 9.07 -36.40 -12.75
CA GLN A 917 7.84 -35.60 -12.60
C GLN A 917 7.07 -35.98 -11.34
N LYS A 918 7.07 -37.27 -10.98
CA LYS A 918 6.45 -37.75 -9.73
C LYS A 918 7.25 -37.32 -8.50
N LEU A 919 8.57 -37.26 -8.63
CA LEU A 919 9.47 -36.77 -7.59
C LEU A 919 9.42 -35.25 -7.45
N GLU A 920 9.36 -34.53 -8.57
CA GLU A 920 9.14 -33.09 -8.62
C GLU A 920 7.80 -32.75 -7.97
N ASP A 921 6.72 -33.43 -8.31
CA ASP A 921 5.42 -33.29 -7.63
C ASP A 921 5.48 -33.60 -6.13
N PHE A 922 6.30 -34.57 -5.72
CA PHE A 922 6.52 -34.89 -4.31
C PHE A 922 7.30 -33.80 -3.58
N VAL A 923 8.44 -33.35 -4.12
CA VAL A 923 9.29 -32.29 -3.54
C VAL A 923 8.57 -30.95 -3.55
N LEU A 924 7.85 -30.63 -4.62
CA LEU A 924 6.95 -29.49 -4.69
C LEU A 924 5.81 -29.63 -3.66
N GLY A 925 5.31 -30.84 -3.41
CA GLY A 925 4.35 -31.12 -2.34
C GLY A 925 4.88 -30.89 -0.92
N LEU A 926 6.20 -30.80 -0.73
CA LEU A 926 6.83 -30.41 0.55
C LEU A 926 6.93 -28.88 0.70
N ILE A 927 6.78 -28.13 -0.40
CA ILE A 927 6.87 -26.67 -0.40
C ILE A 927 5.58 -26.08 0.19
N PRO A 928 5.69 -25.25 1.23
CA PRO A 928 4.55 -24.56 1.81
C PRO A 928 3.78 -23.75 0.76
N GLY A 929 2.48 -24.04 0.58
CA GLY A 929 1.63 -23.29 -0.36
C GLY A 929 1.69 -23.74 -1.82
N TYR A 930 2.29 -24.88 -2.17
CA TYR A 930 2.33 -25.41 -3.55
C TYR A 930 0.96 -25.45 -4.28
N ASN A 931 -0.13 -25.67 -3.54
CA ASN A 931 -1.48 -25.64 -4.09
C ASN A 931 -1.86 -24.28 -4.72
N ALA A 932 -1.31 -23.17 -4.21
CA ALA A 932 -1.48 -21.83 -4.76
C ALA A 932 -0.80 -21.69 -6.13
N ILE A 933 0.45 -22.15 -6.24
CA ILE A 933 1.25 -22.13 -7.47
C ILE A 933 0.57 -23.00 -8.54
N THR A 934 0.07 -24.18 -8.16
CA THR A 934 -0.70 -25.03 -9.09
C THR A 934 -2.06 -24.44 -9.44
N ASN A 935 -2.73 -23.71 -8.54
CA ASN A 935 -3.96 -22.98 -8.86
C ASN A 935 -3.73 -21.92 -9.95
N PHE A 936 -2.60 -21.19 -9.92
CA PHE A 936 -2.23 -20.28 -11.01
C PHE A 936 -1.93 -20.99 -12.33
N ILE A 937 -1.11 -22.04 -12.28
CA ILE A 937 -0.77 -22.83 -13.47
C ILE A 937 -2.03 -23.45 -14.10
N LYS A 938 -3.01 -23.82 -13.28
CA LYS A 938 -4.30 -24.40 -13.70
C LYS A 938 -5.38 -23.37 -14.06
N GLY A 939 -5.09 -22.06 -13.99
CA GLY A 939 -6.03 -21.00 -14.38
C GLY A 939 -7.06 -20.58 -13.33
N ASN A 940 -6.94 -21.06 -12.09
CA ASN A 940 -7.76 -20.68 -10.93
C ASN A 940 -7.22 -19.38 -10.30
N TRP A 941 -7.33 -18.28 -11.05
CA TRP A 941 -6.66 -17.02 -10.70
C TRP A 941 -7.22 -16.34 -9.46
N ARG A 942 -8.49 -16.55 -9.10
CA ARG A 942 -9.13 -15.92 -7.93
C ARG A 942 -8.66 -16.56 -6.62
N GLU A 943 -8.59 -17.90 -6.58
CA GLU A 943 -7.96 -18.61 -5.47
C GLU A 943 -6.45 -18.34 -5.41
N GLY A 944 -5.78 -18.29 -6.58
CA GLY A 944 -4.37 -17.93 -6.66
C GLY A 944 -4.05 -16.52 -6.14
N LEU A 945 -4.83 -15.49 -6.48
CA LEU A 945 -4.48 -14.09 -6.16
C LEU A 945 -4.41 -13.81 -4.65
N ILE A 946 -5.28 -14.46 -3.86
CA ILE A 946 -5.29 -14.37 -2.39
C ILE A 946 -4.10 -15.14 -1.82
N ASP A 947 -3.80 -16.32 -2.36
CA ASP A 947 -2.65 -17.13 -1.94
C ASP A 947 -1.29 -16.57 -2.43
N LEU A 948 -1.25 -15.70 -3.45
CA LEU A 948 -0.04 -15.02 -3.94
C LEU A 948 0.26 -13.75 -3.13
N ALA A 949 -0.77 -13.12 -2.58
CA ALA A 949 -0.62 -11.91 -1.78
C ALA A 949 0.06 -12.18 -0.42
N PHE A 950 0.17 -13.44 0.00
CA PHE A 950 0.92 -13.84 1.18
C PHE A 950 1.58 -15.19 0.91
N ASP A 951 2.91 -15.21 0.83
CA ASP A 951 3.60 -16.49 0.94
C ASP A 951 3.40 -17.11 2.34
N ALA A 952 3.90 -18.33 2.52
CA ALA A 952 3.83 -19.04 3.80
C ALA A 952 4.41 -18.27 5.01
N PHE A 953 5.21 -17.23 4.75
CA PHE A 953 5.87 -16.43 5.77
C PHE A 953 5.21 -15.07 6.00
N GLY A 954 4.32 -14.65 5.10
CA GLY A 954 3.56 -13.43 5.18
C GLY A 954 4.10 -12.28 4.33
N PHE A 955 4.96 -12.55 3.33
CA PHE A 955 5.40 -11.56 2.36
C PHE A 955 4.39 -11.43 1.21
N ILE A 956 4.14 -10.19 0.79
CA ILE A 956 3.31 -9.90 -0.39
C ILE A 956 4.16 -10.05 -1.65
N LEU A 957 3.87 -11.08 -2.45
CA LEU A 957 4.40 -11.15 -3.80
C LEU A 957 3.58 -10.18 -4.65
N ALA A 958 4.18 -9.06 -5.05
CA ALA A 958 3.62 -8.20 -6.07
C ALA A 958 3.67 -8.94 -7.43
N GLY A 959 2.76 -9.90 -7.64
CA GLY A 959 2.58 -10.60 -8.90
C GLY A 959 2.17 -9.64 -10.00
N ALA A 960 2.81 -9.80 -11.15
CA ALA A 960 2.65 -9.28 -12.53
C ALA A 960 1.43 -8.41 -12.98
N GLY A 961 0.39 -8.14 -12.17
CA GLY A 961 -0.73 -7.26 -12.52
C GLY A 961 -0.66 -5.85 -11.91
N GLY A 962 -0.07 -5.67 -10.73
CA GLY A 962 -0.03 -4.38 -10.03
C GLY A 962 1.00 -3.40 -10.59
N ALA A 963 2.22 -3.88 -10.86
CA ALA A 963 3.28 -3.07 -11.48
C ALA A 963 2.98 -2.74 -12.95
N ALA A 964 2.17 -3.55 -13.63
CA ALA A 964 1.78 -3.32 -15.02
C ALA A 964 0.89 -2.06 -15.21
N ARG A 965 0.26 -1.56 -14.15
CA ARG A 965 -0.48 -0.28 -14.17
C ARG A 965 0.36 0.93 -13.74
N ALA A 966 1.49 0.72 -13.08
CA ALA A 966 2.38 1.81 -12.65
C ALA A 966 3.51 2.11 -13.66
N ALA A 967 3.84 1.16 -14.55
CA ALA A 967 4.80 1.36 -15.64
C ALA A 967 4.08 1.74 -16.95
N GLY A 968 3.49 2.93 -16.96
CA GLY A 968 2.90 3.56 -18.16
C GLY A 968 3.96 4.07 -19.14
N ALA A 969 4.79 3.18 -19.70
CA ALA A 969 5.60 3.45 -20.89
C ALA A 969 5.93 2.12 -21.59
N GLY A 970 5.65 2.04 -22.89
CA GLY A 970 5.66 0.77 -23.62
C GLY A 970 7.05 0.14 -23.72
N VAL A 971 7.16 -1.12 -23.28
CA VAL A 971 8.02 -2.14 -23.88
C VAL A 971 7.24 -3.46 -23.87
N ARG A 972 6.71 -3.86 -25.03
CA ARG A 972 6.44 -5.28 -25.33
C ARG A 972 7.72 -5.85 -25.91
N THR A 973 8.47 -6.62 -25.12
CA THR A 973 9.42 -7.60 -25.67
C THR A 973 9.45 -8.85 -24.78
N ALA A 974 9.03 -9.95 -25.41
CA ALA A 974 9.43 -11.34 -25.18
C ALA A 974 9.23 -11.96 -23.78
N THR A 975 8.26 -12.87 -23.73
CA THR A 975 8.29 -14.13 -22.99
C THR A 975 9.71 -14.74 -22.87
N SER A 976 10.30 -14.78 -21.67
CA SER A 976 11.30 -15.79 -21.23
C SER A 976 11.89 -15.64 -19.81
N THR A 977 11.28 -14.90 -18.89
CA THR A 977 11.72 -14.91 -17.46
C THR A 977 10.59 -15.27 -16.51
N LEU A 978 10.07 -16.49 -16.66
CA LEU A 978 9.25 -17.15 -15.63
C LEU A 978 10.10 -17.80 -14.51
N GLY A 979 11.43 -17.56 -14.49
CA GLY A 979 12.38 -18.22 -13.59
C GLY A 979 13.26 -17.33 -12.70
N SER A 980 13.02 -16.02 -12.56
CA SER A 980 13.92 -15.13 -11.79
C SER A 980 13.24 -14.14 -10.84
N THR A 981 12.01 -14.41 -10.39
CA THR A 981 11.16 -13.37 -9.80
C THR A 981 10.64 -13.73 -8.40
N ALA A 982 11.51 -13.67 -7.40
CA ALA A 982 11.14 -13.65 -5.98
C ALA A 982 11.87 -12.57 -5.16
N LYS A 983 12.49 -11.57 -5.81
CA LYS A 983 13.17 -10.47 -5.10
C LYS A 983 12.38 -9.16 -5.16
N LYS A 984 11.32 -9.08 -4.36
CA LYS A 984 10.80 -7.79 -3.86
C LYS A 984 10.31 -7.99 -2.43
N LEU A 985 11.25 -7.89 -1.49
CA LEU A 985 10.91 -7.62 -0.09
C LEU A 985 10.06 -6.35 -0.03
N LEU A 986 8.95 -6.38 0.72
CA LEU A 986 8.15 -5.18 1.02
C LEU A 986 9.07 -4.07 1.53
N ARG A 987 9.00 -2.89 0.91
CA ARG A 987 9.78 -1.73 1.37
C ARG A 987 9.53 -1.43 2.85
N GLY A 988 8.31 -1.69 3.34
CA GLY A 988 7.94 -1.48 4.74
C GLY A 988 8.70 -2.33 5.77
N ALA A 989 9.10 -3.55 5.42
CA ALA A 989 9.83 -4.44 6.35
C ALA A 989 11.32 -4.09 6.45
N ILE A 990 11.96 -3.70 5.33
CA ILE A 990 13.37 -3.27 5.33
C ILE A 990 13.52 -1.80 5.75
N GLY A 991 12.56 -0.94 5.43
CA GLY A 991 12.59 0.49 5.79
C GLY A 991 12.80 0.72 7.29
N ALA A 992 12.23 -0.16 8.13
CA ALA A 992 12.38 -0.15 9.58
C ALA A 992 13.84 -0.35 10.09
N LEU A 993 14.75 -0.72 9.19
CA LEU A 993 16.15 -1.05 9.48
C LEU A 993 17.13 0.08 9.15
N ASN A 994 16.67 1.17 8.53
CA ASN A 994 17.50 2.33 8.17
C ASN A 994 17.19 3.53 9.09
N PRO A 995 17.89 3.68 10.23
CA PRO A 995 17.78 4.91 11.00
C PRO A 995 18.29 6.08 10.14
N ILE A 996 17.51 7.15 10.02
CA ILE A 996 17.97 8.39 9.36
C ILE A 996 19.15 8.94 10.19
N ASP A 997 20.29 9.16 9.54
CA ASP A 997 21.44 9.83 10.16
C ASP A 997 21.02 11.23 10.65
N ALA A 998 21.15 11.47 11.96
CA ALA A 998 20.81 12.75 12.60
C ALA A 998 21.57 13.94 11.98
N GLN A 999 22.74 13.71 11.36
CA GLN A 999 23.46 14.75 10.61
C GLN A 999 22.78 15.10 9.27
N GLY A 1000 22.14 14.13 8.61
CA GLY A 1000 21.34 14.36 7.39
C GLY A 1000 20.07 15.19 7.67
N LEU A 1001 19.45 14.98 8.84
CA LEU A 1001 18.31 15.77 9.32
C LEU A 1001 18.67 17.23 9.64
N LEU A 1002 19.87 17.47 10.18
CA LEU A 1002 20.38 18.82 10.46
C LEU A 1002 20.68 19.63 9.18
N LEU A 1003 21.15 18.97 8.13
CA LEU A 1003 21.43 19.63 6.84
C LEU A 1003 20.16 19.90 6.02
N ALA A 1004 19.17 19.01 6.08
CA ALA A 1004 17.89 19.19 5.38
C ALA A 1004 16.96 20.23 6.06
N GLY A 1005 17.01 20.36 7.39
CA GLY A 1005 16.19 21.30 8.17
C GLY A 1005 16.46 22.78 7.90
N VAL A 1006 17.57 23.15 7.25
CA VAL A 1006 17.89 24.56 6.94
C VAL A 1006 17.19 25.06 5.68
N GLN A 1007 16.75 24.18 4.77
CA GLN A 1007 16.33 24.60 3.43
C GLN A 1007 14.82 24.91 3.28
N GLU A 1008 13.94 24.27 4.05
CA GLU A 1008 12.47 24.41 3.84
C GLU A 1008 11.72 25.10 4.99
N GLY A 1009 12.41 25.49 6.06
CA GLY A 1009 11.77 26.12 7.21
C GLY A 1009 11.09 25.13 8.17
N ILE A 1010 11.22 23.82 7.91
CA ILE A 1010 10.95 22.81 8.92
C ILE A 1010 12.14 22.76 9.88
N SER A 1011 11.96 23.16 11.14
CA SER A 1011 13.00 23.06 12.17
C SER A 1011 12.68 21.94 13.16
N TYR A 1012 13.68 21.10 13.44
CA TYR A 1012 13.59 20.03 14.43
C TYR A 1012 14.19 20.53 15.74
N LEU A 1013 13.43 20.43 16.83
CA LEU A 1013 13.98 20.58 18.18
C LEU A 1013 13.85 19.25 18.91
N THR A 1014 15.00 18.64 19.20
CA THR A 1014 15.11 17.62 20.24
C THR A 1014 15.07 18.34 21.59
N ASN A 1015 13.89 18.47 22.21
CA ASN A 1015 13.84 18.94 23.59
C ASN A 1015 14.22 17.79 24.52
N ARG A 1016 15.27 17.97 25.31
CA ARG A 1016 15.44 17.22 26.56
C ARG A 1016 14.41 17.75 27.55
N GLY A 1017 13.60 16.87 28.14
CA GLY A 1017 12.70 17.25 29.23
C GLY A 1017 13.47 17.75 30.46
N PRO A 1018 12.81 18.41 31.42
CA PRO A 1018 13.42 18.74 32.71
C PRO A 1018 13.96 17.44 33.34
N GLU A 1019 15.15 17.52 33.95
CA GLU A 1019 15.96 16.44 34.50
C GLU A 1019 15.13 15.23 34.97
N GLY A 1020 15.15 14.13 34.19
CA GLY A 1020 14.52 12.87 34.56
C GLY A 1020 14.10 11.96 33.41
N ASN A 1021 13.72 12.51 32.24
CA ASN A 1021 13.32 11.72 31.07
C ASN A 1021 14.06 12.18 29.80
N ASN A 1022 15.07 11.40 29.40
CA ASN A 1022 15.97 11.65 28.27
C ASN A 1022 15.41 11.18 26.91
N GLN A 1023 14.09 11.07 26.75
CA GLN A 1023 13.51 10.64 25.49
C GLN A 1023 13.37 11.80 24.50
N PRO A 1024 13.95 11.71 23.29
CA PRO A 1024 13.75 12.71 22.25
C PRO A 1024 12.32 12.61 21.73
N ARG A 1025 11.51 13.65 21.96
CA ARG A 1025 10.25 13.86 21.22
C ARG A 1025 10.54 14.71 20.00
N ILE A 1026 10.24 14.20 18.81
CA ILE A 1026 10.36 14.96 17.56
C ILE A 1026 9.17 15.92 17.49
N LYS A 1027 9.41 17.22 17.72
CA LYS A 1027 8.47 18.28 17.35
C LYS A 1027 8.83 18.79 15.96
N ILE A 1028 7.91 18.62 15.01
CA ILE A 1028 7.99 19.19 13.66
C ILE A 1028 7.48 20.64 13.77
N ASN A 1029 8.37 21.63 13.71
CA ASN A 1029 7.97 23.02 13.57
C ASN A 1029 8.03 23.40 12.10
N TYR A 1030 6.92 23.86 11.55
CA TYR A 1030 6.88 24.46 10.21
C TYR A 1030 7.44 25.89 10.24
N ASP A 1031 7.84 26.41 9.07
CA ASP A 1031 8.07 27.84 8.88
C ASP A 1031 6.77 28.45 8.35
N PRO A 1032 5.93 28.98 9.23
CA PRO A 1032 4.66 29.57 8.84
C PRO A 1032 4.82 30.73 7.85
N VAL A 1033 5.96 31.42 7.81
CA VAL A 1033 6.18 32.52 6.86
C VAL A 1033 6.25 32.00 5.42
N LYS A 1034 6.80 30.82 5.18
CA LYS A 1034 6.89 30.23 3.83
C LYS A 1034 5.56 29.61 3.37
N ILE A 1035 4.82 28.98 4.28
CA ILE A 1035 3.59 28.23 3.96
C ILE A 1035 2.39 29.17 3.69
N PHE A 1036 2.31 30.30 4.41
CA PHE A 1036 1.10 31.15 4.43
C PHE A 1036 1.25 32.51 3.72
N ARG A 1037 2.27 32.69 2.88
CA ARG A 1037 2.57 33.96 2.16
C ARG A 1037 1.39 34.58 1.38
N ASN A 1038 0.39 33.80 1.02
CA ASN A 1038 -0.76 34.22 0.21
C ASN A 1038 -2.10 34.16 0.96
N VAL A 1039 -2.08 34.12 2.31
CA VAL A 1039 -3.30 34.15 3.14
C VAL A 1039 -3.53 35.57 3.64
N GLU A 1040 -4.70 36.15 3.36
CA GLU A 1040 -5.07 37.49 3.83
C GLU A 1040 -5.04 37.57 5.36
N ASN A 1041 -4.42 38.64 5.88
CA ASN A 1041 -4.29 38.94 7.31
C ASN A 1041 -3.59 37.84 8.14
N ALA A 1042 -2.84 36.93 7.50
CA ALA A 1042 -1.98 35.98 8.20
C ALA A 1042 -0.72 36.66 8.74
N THR A 1043 -0.40 36.38 10.00
CA THR A 1043 0.87 36.75 10.63
C THR A 1043 1.48 35.56 11.36
N VAL A 1044 2.74 35.67 11.72
CA VAL A 1044 3.44 34.66 12.52
C VAL A 1044 3.67 35.22 13.90
N GLY A 1045 3.37 34.46 14.93
CA GLY A 1045 3.55 34.87 16.32
C GLY A 1045 3.83 33.69 17.22
N SER A 1046 3.90 33.94 18.52
CA SER A 1046 4.03 32.88 19.53
C SER A 1046 2.74 32.78 20.35
N ALA A 1047 2.27 31.56 20.58
CA ALA A 1047 1.17 31.28 21.51
C ALA A 1047 1.48 30.02 22.32
N THR A 1048 0.87 29.88 23.50
CA THR A 1048 0.97 28.66 24.29
C THR A 1048 0.09 27.57 23.69
N MET A 1049 0.73 26.50 23.22
CA MET A 1049 0.06 25.31 22.71
C MET A 1049 0.50 24.10 23.54
N GLN A 1050 -0.47 23.36 24.08
CA GLN A 1050 -0.25 22.19 24.95
C GLN A 1050 0.71 22.47 26.13
N GLY A 1051 0.63 23.67 26.73
CA GLY A 1051 1.45 24.06 27.87
C GLY A 1051 2.88 24.49 27.51
N SER A 1052 3.20 24.71 26.23
CA SER A 1052 4.49 25.25 25.80
C SER A 1052 4.32 26.35 24.74
N MET A 1053 5.07 27.44 24.88
CA MET A 1053 5.08 28.53 23.91
C MET A 1053 5.67 28.04 22.57
N THR A 1054 4.92 28.18 21.48
CA THR A 1054 5.29 27.67 20.15
C THR A 1054 5.03 28.75 19.09
N LYS A 1055 5.89 28.83 18.06
CA LYS A 1055 5.65 29.71 16.90
C LYS A 1055 4.57 29.12 16.01
N ILE A 1056 3.57 29.91 15.66
CA ILE A 1056 2.44 29.51 14.82
C ILE A 1056 2.07 30.60 13.81
N ALA A 1057 1.51 30.17 12.68
CA ALA A 1057 0.75 31.08 11.82
C ALA A 1057 -0.63 31.30 12.43
N ALA A 1058 -1.08 32.55 12.43
CA ALA A 1058 -2.43 32.89 12.84
C ALA A 1058 -3.02 33.96 11.93
N THR A 1059 -4.35 33.96 11.79
CA THR A 1059 -5.10 35.04 11.15
C THR A 1059 -6.11 35.61 12.13
N GLN A 1060 -6.51 36.86 11.91
CA GLN A 1060 -7.51 37.52 12.73
C GLN A 1060 -8.89 37.37 12.10
N LYS A 1061 -9.84 36.83 12.87
CA LYS A 1061 -11.27 36.75 12.50
C LYS A 1061 -12.09 37.32 13.66
N ASN A 1062 -13.01 38.24 13.38
CA ASN A 1062 -13.87 38.88 14.38
C ASN A 1062 -13.09 39.47 15.59
N GLY A 1063 -11.91 40.04 15.35
CA GLY A 1063 -11.05 40.62 16.39
C GLY A 1063 -10.25 39.63 17.24
N LYS A 1064 -10.40 38.31 17.01
CA LYS A 1064 -9.68 37.25 17.72
C LYS A 1064 -8.66 36.56 16.80
N TRP A 1065 -7.59 36.04 17.38
CA TRP A 1065 -6.55 35.30 16.66
C TRP A 1065 -6.86 33.81 16.62
N TYR A 1066 -6.73 33.19 15.45
CA TYR A 1066 -6.92 31.75 15.23
C TYR A 1066 -5.72 31.17 14.51
N ALA A 1067 -5.32 29.94 14.86
CA ALA A 1067 -4.24 29.25 14.18
C ALA A 1067 -4.62 28.94 12.72
N LEU A 1068 -3.66 28.90 11.81
CA LEU A 1068 -3.87 28.54 10.41
C LEU A 1068 -3.43 27.11 10.14
N ASP A 1069 -4.29 26.34 9.48
CA ASP A 1069 -3.98 24.97 9.08
C ASP A 1069 -3.01 25.00 7.88
N PRO A 1070 -1.82 24.37 7.96
CA PRO A 1070 -0.82 24.39 6.90
C PRO A 1070 -1.29 23.77 5.59
N VAL A 1071 -2.31 22.90 5.61
CA VAL A 1071 -2.85 22.23 4.43
C VAL A 1071 -3.98 23.05 3.81
N SER A 1072 -5.07 23.27 4.56
CA SER A 1072 -6.25 23.98 4.03
C SER A 1072 -6.06 25.50 3.92
N LYS A 1073 -5.06 26.05 4.61
CA LYS A 1073 -4.84 27.50 4.79
C LYS A 1073 -6.02 28.23 5.43
N GLN A 1074 -6.95 27.51 6.05
CA GLN A 1074 -8.08 28.07 6.78
C GLN A 1074 -7.74 28.26 8.26
N PRO A 1075 -8.36 29.23 8.94
CA PRO A 1075 -8.29 29.33 10.39
C PRO A 1075 -8.94 28.10 11.04
N TYR A 1076 -8.31 27.54 12.06
CA TYR A 1076 -8.85 26.45 12.86
C TYR A 1076 -8.75 26.73 14.36
N GLY A 1077 -9.58 26.00 15.12
CA GLY A 1077 -9.42 25.86 16.55
C GLY A 1077 -10.08 26.94 17.40
N LEU A 1078 -9.81 26.88 18.71
CA LEU A 1078 -10.22 27.90 19.67
C LEU A 1078 -9.39 29.19 19.52
N PRO A 1079 -9.94 30.35 19.92
CA PRO A 1079 -9.19 31.60 19.93
C PRO A 1079 -7.90 31.50 20.74
N LEU A 1080 -6.80 31.94 20.16
CA LEU A 1080 -5.50 31.98 20.80
C LEU A 1080 -5.49 33.10 21.86
N LYS A 1081 -5.57 32.72 23.14
CA LYS A 1081 -5.73 33.66 24.26
C LYS A 1081 -4.47 34.50 24.52
N ASP A 1082 -3.30 34.00 24.15
CA ASP A 1082 -1.99 34.56 24.48
C ASP A 1082 -1.11 34.75 23.23
N PHE A 1083 -1.71 34.87 22.04
CA PHE A 1083 -0.96 35.07 20.81
C PHE A 1083 -0.27 36.43 20.78
N VAL A 1084 1.05 36.41 20.60
CA VAL A 1084 1.89 37.59 20.41
C VAL A 1084 2.42 37.58 18.98
N PRO A 1085 1.96 38.49 18.09
CA PRO A 1085 2.49 38.63 16.74
C PRO A 1085 4.00 38.91 16.78
N SER A 1086 4.75 38.27 15.90
CA SER A 1086 6.16 38.59 15.67
C SER A 1086 6.22 39.94 14.94
N ALA A 1087 7.08 40.84 15.42
CA ALA A 1087 7.27 42.16 14.84
C ALA A 1087 7.87 42.11 13.42
#